data_AF-A0A409W9W8-F1
#
_entry.id   AF-A0A409W9W8-F1
#
_cell.length_a   1.000
_cell.length_b   1.000
_cell.length_c   1.000
_cell.angle_alpha   90.00
_cell.angle_beta   90.00
_cell.angle_gamma   90.00
#
_symmetry.space_group_name_H-M   'P 1'
#
loop_
_entity.id
_entity.type
_entity.pdbx_description
1 polymer ?
#
loop_
_entity_poly.entity_id
_entity_poly.type
_entity_poly.pdbx_seq_one_letter_code
_entity_poly.pdbx_strand_id
1 'polypeptide(L)'
;MAPVLCTCTTCRKHTITINGVSVRGQQIDSSNRLKHEKRDHKAVLAASSSTLAAATTQALRTRDGPQQPDSSHSQSEKRKGPKDIFFSTTSIVEMAALLVAWLHLRALLSRSAANMLLCAIEAMLSMFIQLVQSALRASGFDVNLPTIELPHDVRSTYMHCSLEPELVRTACCPKCFSNFQRPIPWRCEWKSSPRSRPCNTPLWKLKNTQHGPKWVPRCLYTTQSFDSWLQFFLSRQVIEDSLQETWNRHRTSRCFAAMGSDMNDVQDSPVWQGLYDSVQSPYHLIFAIYIDWFNPYTNKIAGKKASSGTIMLYCLNLPPHLRYRPENTFLVGITPSPHAPNTTTISHLLDPVTSSLSKYNTGCSVPTGQHPNGVDTTVKAVPLVADLEANNKVSGFLAHSATMYCSFCLSTLDQIEDLNFQAWTKRNELEDLRQEVAEHDSEAAEAMETMYPPDSPSPSNTTADSPSPTTPTQPLPISDMDIDDPHDPDFIPPLSLETPPFEFSDDQLQIIRNCIENVTLPTWVQRPPINLGDPSHGKLKAHEYLTLFTSIFPLIIPEFWSHADATDNDQQHLQCFHYLVSATNIIASFSTSFDKADSYMHHYIAYRAAIQHLFPHFPSKPNHHYAMHNGDLMKRWGPLPSLSEFFGERVNGMLQSTKTNRRINKHLNENTGDLDLTMLRQYSRRARLEAMLYDRSRPGVKTLSNILNYRPHTDLASNLLTGPEEAEILHHAPKLDDEEYTALLHYLQHNGCLIRHWMDLPHPANSNILPTRARRPLQIQHKEQTFSCQRSHTGNSGILFYDPLSQHRTNGFIEKILQLPVQSRLRTFIFVHLHRTLPPQDEERAPFINYPGFKARIFDSQPGDEIVITEPDHIITHLTTIRRSAGTYGIDKETLVICTGLDRGRK
;
A
#
# COMPACT_ATOMS: atom_id res chain seq x y z
N MET A 1 -6.04 -54.14 -11.19
CA MET A 1 -5.83 -53.42 -9.91
C MET A 1 -6.44 -54.25 -8.79
N ALA A 2 -5.79 -54.36 -7.62
CA ALA A 2 -6.34 -55.14 -6.51
C ALA A 2 -7.55 -54.42 -5.88
N PRO A 3 -8.63 -55.14 -5.50
CA PRO A 3 -9.75 -54.55 -4.79
C PRO A 3 -9.30 -54.03 -3.43
N VAL A 4 -9.81 -52.87 -3.03
CA VAL A 4 -9.51 -52.19 -1.77
C VAL A 4 -10.74 -52.15 -0.86
N LEU A 5 -10.52 -52.27 0.44
CA LEU A 5 -11.60 -52.14 1.43
C LEU A 5 -12.01 -50.66 1.57
N CYS A 6 -13.31 -50.37 1.40
CA CYS A 6 -13.90 -49.05 1.62
C CYS A 6 -14.77 -49.05 2.87
N THR A 7 -14.57 -48.05 3.72
CA THR A 7 -15.24 -47.90 5.03
C THR A 7 -16.10 -46.63 5.12
N CYS A 8 -16.50 -46.05 3.99
CA CYS A 8 -17.39 -44.88 3.98
C CYS A 8 -18.73 -45.16 4.68
N THR A 9 -19.50 -44.13 5.04
CA THR A 9 -20.74 -44.28 5.83
C THR A 9 -21.75 -45.25 5.22
N THR A 10 -21.76 -45.38 3.89
CA THR A 10 -22.58 -46.38 3.17
C THR A 10 -21.95 -47.78 3.22
N CYS A 11 -20.66 -47.91 2.89
CA CYS A 11 -19.99 -49.21 2.82
C CYS A 11 -19.80 -49.87 4.20
N ARG A 12 -19.68 -49.09 5.29
CA ARG A 12 -19.54 -49.63 6.66
C ARG A 12 -20.80 -50.37 7.14
N LYS A 13 -21.93 -50.24 6.44
CA LYS A 13 -23.17 -50.98 6.72
C LYS A 13 -23.06 -52.46 6.35
N HIS A 14 -22.10 -52.80 5.49
CA HIS A 14 -21.77 -54.17 5.13
C HIS A 14 -20.64 -54.70 6.01
N THR A 15 -20.62 -56.01 6.22
CA THR A 15 -19.53 -56.72 6.91
C THR A 15 -19.00 -57.77 5.96
N ILE A 16 -17.68 -57.79 5.77
CA ILE A 16 -17.01 -58.77 4.91
C ILE A 16 -15.89 -59.46 5.67
N THR A 17 -15.66 -60.73 5.34
CA THR A 17 -14.59 -61.52 5.96
C THR A 17 -13.34 -61.46 5.08
N ILE A 18 -12.26 -60.87 5.60
CA ILE A 18 -10.95 -60.84 4.93
C ILE A 18 -9.99 -61.61 5.82
N ASN A 19 -9.38 -62.68 5.29
CA ASN A 19 -8.42 -63.53 5.99
C ASN A 19 -8.95 -64.06 7.35
N GLY A 20 -10.23 -64.45 7.40
CA GLY A 20 -10.87 -64.98 8.62
C GLY A 20 -11.31 -63.91 9.64
N VAL A 21 -11.06 -62.62 9.38
CA VAL A 21 -11.48 -61.51 10.26
C VAL A 21 -12.68 -60.79 9.65
N SER A 22 -13.75 -60.64 10.43
CA SER A 22 -14.93 -59.86 10.04
C SER A 22 -14.65 -58.36 10.17
N VAL A 23 -14.66 -57.64 9.05
CA VAL A 23 -14.40 -56.20 8.99
C VAL A 23 -15.60 -55.48 8.39
N ARG A 24 -16.02 -54.35 8.99
CA ARG A 24 -17.10 -53.52 8.45
C ARG A 24 -16.59 -52.71 7.26
N GLY A 25 -17.25 -52.82 6.13
CA GLY A 25 -16.85 -52.21 4.87
C GLY A 25 -17.24 -53.08 3.68
N GLN A 26 -16.85 -52.64 2.49
CA GLN A 26 -17.08 -53.37 1.24
C GLN A 26 -15.79 -53.34 0.40
N GLN A 27 -15.46 -54.44 -0.26
CA GLN A 27 -14.40 -54.46 -1.26
C GLN A 27 -14.88 -53.77 -2.54
N ILE A 28 -14.18 -52.73 -2.97
CA ILE A 28 -14.46 -51.99 -4.19
C ILE A 28 -13.20 -51.91 -5.05
N ASP A 29 -13.37 -51.69 -6.35
CA ASP A 29 -12.24 -51.42 -7.23
C ASP A 29 -11.48 -50.15 -6.79
N SER A 30 -10.15 -50.19 -6.83
CA SER A 30 -9.30 -49.07 -6.42
C SER A 30 -9.59 -47.76 -7.17
N SER A 31 -10.07 -47.82 -8.42
CA SER A 31 -10.47 -46.65 -9.21
C SER A 31 -11.74 -45.97 -8.71
N ASN A 32 -12.59 -46.68 -7.97
CA ASN A 32 -13.86 -46.18 -7.44
C ASN A 32 -13.76 -45.68 -5.98
N ARG A 33 -12.65 -45.96 -5.29
CA ARG A 33 -12.42 -45.51 -3.89
C ARG A 33 -12.53 -44.00 -3.73
N LEU A 34 -11.90 -43.24 -4.62
CA LEU A 34 -11.93 -41.78 -4.58
C LEU A 34 -13.35 -41.20 -4.76
N LYS A 35 -14.23 -41.89 -5.51
CA LYS A 35 -15.63 -41.49 -5.68
C LYS A 35 -16.44 -41.73 -4.40
N HIS A 36 -16.20 -42.86 -3.73
CA HIS A 36 -16.84 -43.16 -2.45
C HIS A 36 -16.42 -42.17 -1.36
N GLU A 37 -15.12 -41.87 -1.25
CA GLU A 37 -14.59 -40.89 -0.28
C GLU A 37 -15.15 -39.47 -0.52
N LYS A 38 -15.23 -39.02 -1.78
CA LYS A 38 -15.83 -37.72 -2.13
C LYS A 38 -17.32 -37.64 -1.79
N ARG A 39 -18.08 -38.72 -2.03
CA ARG A 39 -19.53 -38.76 -1.74
C ARG A 39 -19.79 -38.76 -0.23
N ASP A 40 -18.95 -39.46 0.52
CA ASP A 40 -19.02 -39.52 1.98
C ASP A 40 -18.71 -38.15 2.62
N HIS A 41 -17.65 -37.49 2.15
CA HIS A 41 -17.28 -36.15 2.59
C HIS A 41 -18.40 -35.13 2.31
N LYS A 42 -19.05 -35.21 1.15
CA LYS A 42 -20.18 -34.34 0.80
C LYS A 42 -21.40 -34.58 1.70
N ALA A 43 -21.67 -35.84 2.08
CA ALA A 43 -22.78 -36.18 2.97
C ALA A 43 -22.54 -35.72 4.42
N VAL A 44 -21.30 -35.84 4.92
CA VAL A 44 -20.91 -35.37 6.26
C VAL A 44 -20.98 -33.84 6.37
N LEU A 45 -20.56 -33.13 5.32
CA LEU A 45 -20.70 -31.67 5.24
C LEU A 45 -22.18 -31.23 5.24
N ALA A 46 -23.04 -31.92 4.49
CA ALA A 46 -24.47 -31.60 4.45
C ALA A 46 -25.17 -31.83 5.80
N ALA A 47 -24.81 -32.88 6.54
CA ALA A 47 -25.36 -33.16 7.87
C ALA A 47 -24.87 -32.17 8.94
N SER A 48 -23.66 -31.62 8.79
CA SER A 48 -23.12 -30.63 9.73
C SER A 48 -23.84 -29.28 9.59
N SER A 49 -24.23 -28.90 8.36
CA SER A 49 -24.99 -27.66 8.11
C SER A 49 -26.44 -27.71 8.62
N SER A 50 -27.12 -28.87 8.56
CA SER A 50 -28.50 -29.00 9.07
C SER A 50 -28.58 -28.97 10.59
N THR A 51 -27.56 -29.50 11.27
CA THR A 51 -27.48 -29.53 12.74
C THR A 51 -27.25 -28.11 13.32
N LEU A 52 -26.52 -27.26 12.60
CA LEU A 52 -26.29 -25.86 12.97
C LEU A 52 -27.57 -25.01 12.83
N ALA A 53 -28.38 -25.26 11.80
CA ALA A 53 -29.66 -24.55 11.59
C ALA A 53 -30.73 -24.90 12.66
N ALA A 54 -30.74 -26.14 13.15
CA ALA A 54 -31.65 -26.57 14.21
C ALA A 54 -31.31 -25.94 15.57
N ALA A 55 -30.01 -25.80 15.88
CA ALA A 55 -29.54 -25.18 17.13
C ALA A 55 -29.89 -23.69 17.23
N THR A 56 -29.82 -22.95 16.11
CA THR A 56 -30.17 -21.52 16.06
C THR A 56 -31.66 -21.27 16.26
N THR A 57 -32.51 -22.19 15.79
CA THR A 57 -33.98 -22.07 15.90
C THR A 57 -34.48 -22.30 17.34
N GLN A 58 -33.73 -23.07 18.14
CA GLN A 58 -34.10 -23.39 19.53
C GLN A 58 -33.67 -22.30 20.53
N ALA A 59 -32.65 -21.51 20.19
CA ALA A 59 -32.18 -20.38 20.99
C ALA A 59 -33.11 -19.14 20.93
N LEU A 60 -33.95 -19.03 19.90
CA LEU A 60 -34.83 -17.87 19.66
C LEU A 60 -36.25 -18.00 20.28
N ARG A 61 -36.58 -19.09 20.97
CA ARG A 61 -37.93 -19.35 21.51
C ARG A 61 -38.06 -19.27 23.05
N THR A 62 -37.02 -18.85 23.77
CA THR A 62 -37.04 -18.81 25.25
C THR A 62 -36.73 -17.42 25.81
N ARG A 63 -37.49 -16.41 25.38
CA ARG A 63 -37.63 -15.14 26.10
C ARG A 63 -39.05 -14.64 25.91
N ASP A 64 -39.93 -14.94 26.85
CA ASP A 64 -41.08 -14.12 27.28
C ASP A 64 -41.96 -14.90 28.28
N GLY A 65 -42.16 -14.35 29.48
CA GLY A 65 -43.06 -14.90 30.50
C GLY A 65 -42.78 -14.36 31.91
N PRO A 66 -43.74 -13.72 32.62
CA PRO A 66 -43.47 -12.90 33.81
C PRO A 66 -43.43 -13.70 35.13
N GLN A 67 -42.63 -13.18 36.07
CA GLN A 67 -42.49 -13.69 37.45
C GLN A 67 -43.66 -13.26 38.34
N GLN A 68 -44.20 -14.21 39.11
CA GLN A 68 -44.83 -13.95 40.42
C GLN A 68 -44.37 -15.00 41.45
N PRO A 69 -44.26 -14.62 42.74
CA PRO A 69 -43.71 -15.46 43.79
C PRO A 69 -44.82 -16.21 44.54
N ASP A 70 -44.58 -17.46 44.95
CA ASP A 70 -44.82 -17.82 46.36
C ASP A 70 -44.29 -19.20 46.78
N SER A 71 -43.86 -19.16 48.04
CA SER A 71 -43.44 -20.18 49.02
C SER A 71 -43.83 -21.67 48.84
N SER A 72 -42.87 -22.57 49.08
CA SER A 72 -42.84 -23.44 50.28
C SER A 72 -41.70 -24.48 50.26
N HIS A 73 -41.19 -24.71 51.47
CA HIS A 73 -40.14 -25.60 51.95
C HIS A 73 -39.87 -26.95 51.24
N SER A 74 -38.59 -27.25 51.00
CA SER A 74 -37.86 -28.24 51.82
C SER A 74 -36.38 -28.29 51.44
N GLN A 75 -35.54 -28.23 52.47
CA GLN A 75 -34.09 -28.35 52.38
C GLN A 75 -33.71 -29.78 51.98
N SER A 76 -33.07 -29.95 50.83
CA SER A 76 -32.11 -31.03 50.63
C SER A 76 -30.84 -30.43 50.02
N GLU A 77 -29.76 -30.45 50.78
CA GLU A 77 -28.41 -30.09 50.32
C GLU A 77 -27.96 -31.14 49.29
N LYS A 78 -28.28 -30.91 48.02
CA LYS A 78 -27.59 -31.59 46.92
C LYS A 78 -26.29 -30.85 46.64
N ARG A 79 -25.17 -31.46 47.06
CA ARG A 79 -23.81 -31.13 46.63
C ARG A 79 -23.81 -30.82 45.12
N LYS A 80 -23.47 -29.58 44.76
CA LYS A 80 -23.16 -29.21 43.38
C LYS A 80 -21.95 -30.04 42.94
N GLY A 81 -22.16 -30.97 42.01
CA GLY A 81 -21.06 -31.62 41.30
C GLY A 81 -20.18 -30.59 40.60
N PRO A 82 -18.91 -30.92 40.31
CA PRO A 82 -17.98 -30.00 39.66
C PRO A 82 -18.58 -29.52 38.33
N LYS A 83 -18.60 -28.20 38.11
CA LYS A 83 -18.90 -27.65 36.80
C LYS A 83 -17.76 -28.05 35.87
N ASP A 84 -18.05 -28.83 34.84
CA ASP A 84 -17.06 -29.16 33.80
C ASP A 84 -16.52 -27.86 33.19
N ILE A 85 -15.22 -27.59 33.42
CA ILE A 85 -14.52 -26.46 32.81
C ILE A 85 -14.11 -26.92 31.40
N PHE A 86 -14.90 -26.54 30.39
CA PHE A 86 -14.54 -26.78 28.98
C PHE A 86 -13.41 -25.84 28.56
N PHE A 87 -12.20 -26.37 28.33
CA PHE A 87 -11.09 -25.66 27.70
C PHE A 87 -11.13 -25.88 26.19
N SER A 88 -11.24 -24.81 25.39
CA SER A 88 -11.13 -24.91 23.93
C SER A 88 -9.65 -24.97 23.51
N THR A 89 -9.11 -26.17 23.30
CA THR A 89 -7.74 -26.38 22.78
C THR A 89 -7.55 -25.77 21.39
N THR A 90 -8.62 -25.64 20.61
CA THR A 90 -8.61 -25.06 19.26
C THR A 90 -8.05 -23.64 19.24
N SER A 91 -8.37 -22.81 20.23
CA SER A 91 -7.87 -21.42 20.28
C SER A 91 -6.36 -21.37 20.52
N ILE A 92 -5.82 -22.32 21.28
CA ILE A 92 -4.39 -22.42 21.57
C ILE A 92 -3.64 -22.91 20.33
N VAL A 93 -4.16 -23.95 19.67
CA VAL A 93 -3.61 -24.47 18.42
C VAL A 93 -3.56 -23.37 17.36
N GLU A 94 -4.68 -22.67 17.15
CA GLU A 94 -4.78 -21.60 16.17
C GLU A 94 -3.81 -20.45 16.48
N MET A 95 -3.73 -20.02 17.74
CA MET A 95 -2.81 -18.96 18.16
C MET A 95 -1.34 -19.35 17.93
N ALA A 96 -0.93 -20.56 18.34
CA ALA A 96 0.45 -21.03 18.15
C ALA A 96 0.80 -21.18 16.66
N ALA A 97 -0.12 -21.78 15.89
CA ALA A 97 0.00 -21.94 14.44
C ALA A 97 0.15 -20.58 13.73
N LEU A 98 -0.71 -19.61 14.05
CA LEU A 98 -0.67 -18.26 13.47
C LEU A 98 0.57 -17.48 13.89
N LEU A 99 1.05 -17.62 15.14
CA LEU A 99 2.28 -16.99 15.59
C LEU A 99 3.48 -17.46 14.74
N VAL A 100 3.59 -18.78 14.52
CA VAL A 100 4.68 -19.31 13.68
C VAL A 100 4.51 -18.90 12.22
N ALA A 101 3.28 -18.91 11.70
CA ALA A 101 3.00 -18.39 10.35
C ALA A 101 3.41 -16.93 10.20
N TRP A 102 3.12 -16.10 11.21
CA TRP A 102 3.53 -14.70 11.26
C TRP A 102 5.06 -14.55 11.29
N LEU A 103 5.76 -15.30 12.15
CA LEU A 103 7.22 -15.25 12.20
C LEU A 103 7.85 -15.67 10.86
N HIS A 104 7.27 -16.64 10.18
CA HIS A 104 7.76 -17.06 8.86
C HIS A 104 7.48 -16.03 7.76
N LEU A 105 6.25 -15.51 7.69
CA LEU A 105 5.80 -14.63 6.61
C LEU A 105 6.24 -13.17 6.79
N ARG A 106 6.31 -12.68 8.05
CA ARG A 106 6.63 -11.28 8.39
C ARG A 106 8.05 -11.11 8.92
N ALA A 107 8.46 -11.93 9.87
CA ALA A 107 9.83 -11.89 10.42
C ALA A 107 10.84 -12.68 9.56
N LEU A 108 10.40 -13.21 8.41
CA LEU A 108 11.21 -13.90 7.42
C LEU A 108 12.01 -15.08 8.00
N LEU A 109 11.49 -15.79 9.00
CA LEU A 109 12.13 -17.01 9.51
C LEU A 109 12.29 -18.06 8.41
N SER A 110 13.36 -18.87 8.49
CA SER A 110 13.51 -20.00 7.57
C SER A 110 12.41 -21.05 7.83
N ARG A 111 12.13 -21.89 6.82
CA ARG A 111 11.18 -23.00 6.99
C ARG A 111 11.64 -23.98 8.07
N SER A 112 12.93 -24.27 8.16
CA SER A 112 13.47 -25.14 9.20
C SER A 112 13.27 -24.54 10.59
N ALA A 113 13.55 -23.25 10.77
CA ALA A 113 13.33 -22.56 12.04
C ALA A 113 11.84 -22.54 12.43
N ALA A 114 10.94 -22.25 11.48
CA ALA A 114 9.50 -22.27 11.72
C ALA A 114 9.00 -23.67 12.13
N ASN A 115 9.44 -24.73 11.44
CA ASN A 115 9.07 -26.10 11.79
C ASN A 115 9.61 -26.49 13.19
N MET A 116 10.86 -26.11 13.51
CA MET A 116 11.42 -26.34 14.83
C MET A 116 10.62 -25.63 15.93
N LEU A 117 10.17 -24.38 15.68
CA LEU A 117 9.33 -23.63 16.61
C LEU A 117 7.98 -24.30 16.83
N LEU A 118 7.33 -24.84 15.78
CA LEU A 118 6.08 -25.58 15.93
C LEU A 118 6.25 -26.78 16.88
N CYS A 119 7.27 -27.60 16.64
CA CYS A 119 7.56 -28.75 17.51
C CYS A 119 7.94 -28.32 18.94
N ALA A 120 8.69 -27.22 19.09
CA ALA A 120 9.07 -26.71 20.41
C ALA A 120 7.86 -26.20 21.20
N ILE A 121 6.96 -25.46 20.57
CA ILE A 121 5.73 -24.96 21.20
C ILE A 121 4.82 -26.13 21.60
N GLU A 122 4.67 -27.12 20.72
CA GLU A 122 3.90 -28.34 21.01
C GLU A 122 4.45 -29.11 22.22
N ALA A 123 5.78 -29.27 22.29
CA ALA A 123 6.45 -29.91 23.42
C ALA A 123 6.27 -29.13 24.72
N MET A 124 6.41 -27.79 24.68
CA MET A 124 6.18 -26.93 25.86
C MET A 124 4.73 -27.02 26.36
N LEU A 125 3.76 -26.99 25.45
CA LEU A 125 2.34 -27.12 25.80
C LEU A 125 2.03 -28.51 26.38
N SER A 126 2.59 -29.57 25.79
CA SER A 126 2.44 -30.93 26.28
C SER A 126 3.04 -31.10 27.68
N MET A 127 4.22 -30.54 27.92
CA MET A 127 4.87 -30.55 29.24
C MET A 127 4.04 -29.79 30.27
N PHE A 128 3.50 -28.61 29.92
CA PHE A 128 2.63 -27.84 30.79
C PHE A 128 1.36 -28.62 31.17
N ILE A 129 0.71 -29.26 30.20
CA ILE A 129 -0.47 -30.11 30.45
C ILE A 129 -0.13 -31.24 31.41
N GLN A 130 1.00 -31.93 31.20
CA GLN A 130 1.44 -33.02 32.09
C GLN A 130 1.73 -32.55 33.51
N LEU A 131 2.35 -31.37 33.67
CA LEU A 131 2.61 -30.78 34.99
C LEU A 131 1.29 -30.44 35.71
N VAL A 132 0.34 -29.83 35.02
CA VAL A 132 -0.98 -29.51 35.59
C VAL A 132 -1.74 -30.78 35.96
N GLN A 133 -1.75 -31.80 35.09
CA GLN A 133 -2.36 -33.10 35.41
C GLN A 133 -1.72 -33.74 36.65
N SER A 134 -0.39 -33.70 36.75
CA SER A 134 0.34 -34.25 37.89
C SER A 134 0.02 -33.51 39.19
N ALA A 135 -0.07 -32.18 39.14
CA ALA A 135 -0.44 -31.35 40.29
C ALA A 135 -1.89 -31.59 40.75
N LEU A 136 -2.83 -31.76 39.82
CA LEU A 136 -4.23 -32.08 40.13
C LEU A 136 -4.36 -33.47 40.75
N ARG A 137 -3.65 -34.48 40.22
CA ARG A 137 -3.62 -35.83 40.79
C ARG A 137 -3.02 -35.83 42.19
N ALA A 138 -1.93 -35.10 42.41
CA ALA A 138 -1.34 -34.92 43.74
C ALA A 138 -2.31 -34.26 44.73
N SER A 139 -3.24 -33.44 44.24
CA SER A 139 -4.28 -32.77 45.02
C SER A 139 -5.57 -33.62 45.17
N GLY A 140 -5.56 -34.88 44.75
CA GLY A 140 -6.70 -35.80 44.87
C GLY A 140 -7.74 -35.73 43.75
N PHE A 141 -7.48 -34.99 42.67
CA PHE A 141 -8.36 -34.91 41.51
C PHE A 141 -7.78 -35.71 40.33
N ASP A 142 -8.47 -36.78 39.90
CA ASP A 142 -8.06 -37.53 38.71
C ASP A 142 -8.72 -36.94 37.45
N VAL A 143 -7.97 -36.10 36.74
CA VAL A 143 -8.44 -35.37 35.54
C VAL A 143 -7.52 -35.66 34.36
N ASN A 144 -8.11 -36.10 33.24
CA ASN A 144 -7.40 -36.20 31.96
C ASN A 144 -7.63 -34.92 31.15
N LEU A 145 -6.57 -34.10 31.03
CA LEU A 145 -6.57 -32.92 30.19
C LEU A 145 -6.34 -33.32 28.72
N PRO A 146 -6.91 -32.57 27.76
CA PRO A 146 -6.79 -32.86 26.33
C PRO A 146 -5.38 -32.60 25.82
N THR A 147 -4.91 -33.44 24.89
CA THR A 147 -3.65 -33.23 24.17
C THR A 147 -3.79 -32.10 23.15
N ILE A 148 -2.71 -31.33 22.95
CA ILE A 148 -2.63 -30.28 21.93
C ILE A 148 -1.69 -30.76 20.84
N GLU A 149 -2.19 -30.91 19.61
CA GLU A 149 -1.40 -31.30 18.44
C GLU A 149 -1.22 -30.09 17.52
N LEU A 150 0.04 -29.81 17.17
CA LEU A 150 0.37 -28.73 16.22
C LEU A 150 0.86 -29.32 14.90
N PRO A 151 0.66 -28.62 13.77
CA PRO A 151 1.28 -29.04 12.51
C PRO A 151 2.81 -28.94 12.62
N HIS A 152 3.54 -30.02 12.28
CA HIS A 152 5.03 -30.01 12.29
C HIS A 152 5.67 -29.36 11.04
N ASP A 153 4.86 -29.00 10.03
CA ASP A 153 5.31 -28.27 8.84
C ASP A 153 4.52 -26.97 8.72
N VAL A 154 5.23 -25.85 8.55
CA VAL A 154 4.61 -24.54 8.35
C VAL A 154 3.67 -24.51 7.12
N ARG A 155 3.88 -25.39 6.13
CA ARG A 155 2.95 -25.52 4.99
C ARG A 155 1.60 -26.10 5.39
N SER A 156 1.61 -27.05 6.31
CA SER A 156 0.38 -27.60 6.90
C SER A 156 -0.32 -26.56 7.77
N THR A 157 0.47 -25.70 8.43
CA THR A 157 -0.05 -24.53 9.17
C THR A 157 -0.82 -23.57 8.27
N TYR A 158 -0.32 -23.25 7.06
CA TYR A 158 -1.06 -22.40 6.11
C TYR A 158 -2.40 -22.98 5.70
N MET A 159 -2.46 -24.30 5.46
CA MET A 159 -3.73 -24.97 5.13
C MET A 159 -4.68 -24.96 6.32
N HIS A 160 -4.18 -25.30 7.51
CA HIS A 160 -4.97 -25.31 8.75
C HIS A 160 -5.58 -23.95 9.06
N CYS A 161 -4.82 -22.87 8.84
CA CYS A 161 -5.26 -21.50 9.06
C CYS A 161 -5.95 -20.87 7.84
N SER A 162 -6.22 -21.62 6.77
CA SER A 162 -6.83 -21.11 5.52
C SER A 162 -6.07 -19.95 4.83
N LEU A 163 -4.76 -19.89 5.04
CA LEU A 163 -3.87 -18.86 4.46
C LEU A 163 -3.48 -19.14 3.01
N GLU A 164 -3.74 -20.35 2.49
CA GLU A 164 -3.32 -20.73 1.15
C GLU A 164 -4.22 -20.12 0.06
N PRO A 165 -3.69 -19.28 -0.86
CA PRO A 165 -4.45 -18.71 -1.96
C PRO A 165 -4.77 -19.76 -3.03
N GLU A 166 -5.84 -19.53 -3.79
CA GLU A 166 -6.12 -20.27 -5.01
C GLU A 166 -5.33 -19.66 -6.18
N LEU A 167 -4.36 -20.41 -6.70
CA LEU A 167 -3.50 -19.99 -7.79
C LEU A 167 -3.78 -20.81 -9.05
N VAL A 168 -3.93 -20.12 -10.17
CA VAL A 168 -4.16 -20.70 -11.50
C VAL A 168 -2.84 -20.68 -12.25
N ARG A 169 -2.48 -21.81 -12.87
CA ARG A 169 -1.27 -21.92 -13.70
C ARG A 169 -1.68 -22.26 -15.12
N THR A 170 -1.50 -21.28 -16.01
CA THR A 170 -1.84 -21.40 -17.43
C THR A 170 -0.58 -21.66 -18.24
N ALA A 171 -0.63 -22.60 -19.17
CA ALA A 171 0.48 -22.81 -20.09
C ALA A 171 0.52 -21.69 -21.12
N CYS A 172 1.70 -21.16 -21.39
CA CYS A 172 1.87 -20.09 -22.35
C CYS A 172 3.11 -20.31 -23.22
N CYS A 173 3.20 -19.58 -24.33
CA CYS A 173 4.39 -19.59 -25.16
C CYS A 173 5.57 -18.91 -24.43
N PRO A 174 6.77 -19.52 -24.34
CA PRO A 174 7.93 -18.86 -23.73
C PRO A 174 8.46 -17.67 -24.55
N LYS A 175 8.02 -17.50 -25.80
CA LYS A 175 8.45 -16.41 -26.69
C LYS A 175 7.46 -15.24 -26.72
N CYS A 176 6.18 -15.51 -27.04
CA CYS A 176 5.15 -14.46 -27.17
C CYS A 176 4.17 -14.42 -25.99
N PHE A 177 4.25 -15.34 -25.03
CA PHE A 177 3.33 -15.42 -23.88
C PHE A 177 1.84 -15.64 -24.18
N SER A 178 1.48 -15.89 -25.44
CA SER A 178 0.13 -16.35 -25.80
C SER A 178 -0.28 -17.54 -24.91
N ASN A 179 -1.46 -17.42 -24.29
CA ASN A 179 -1.98 -18.37 -23.31
C ASN A 179 -2.74 -19.50 -23.98
N PHE A 180 -2.59 -20.72 -23.46
CA PHE A 180 -3.24 -21.92 -23.97
C PHE A 180 -4.04 -22.61 -22.86
N GLN A 181 -5.35 -22.74 -23.07
CA GLN A 181 -6.19 -23.67 -22.32
C GLN A 181 -6.10 -25.06 -22.96
N ARG A 182 -6.39 -26.12 -22.19
CA ARG A 182 -6.22 -27.50 -22.68
C ARG A 182 -7.20 -27.81 -23.83
N PRO A 183 -6.79 -28.60 -24.84
CA PRO A 183 -5.46 -29.21 -25.02
C PRO A 183 -4.39 -28.22 -25.51
N ILE A 184 -3.17 -28.30 -24.96
CA ILE A 184 -2.05 -27.41 -25.32
C ILE A 184 -1.34 -27.99 -26.56
N PRO A 185 -1.15 -27.20 -27.64
CA PRO A 185 -0.48 -27.69 -28.84
C PRO A 185 1.01 -28.00 -28.59
N TRP A 186 1.65 -28.73 -29.51
CA TRP A 186 3.08 -29.01 -29.39
C TRP A 186 3.94 -27.78 -29.66
N ARG A 187 3.46 -26.89 -30.52
CA ARG A 187 4.10 -25.65 -30.95
C ARG A 187 3.12 -24.49 -30.90
N CYS A 188 3.64 -23.28 -30.69
CA CYS A 188 2.83 -22.08 -30.64
C CYS A 188 2.28 -21.72 -32.03
N GLU A 189 0.96 -21.58 -32.12
CA GLU A 189 0.25 -21.28 -33.38
C GLU A 189 -0.11 -19.79 -33.53
N TRP A 190 0.14 -18.98 -32.50
CA TRP A 190 -0.17 -17.55 -32.48
C TRP A 190 0.57 -16.75 -33.57
N LYS A 191 -0.12 -15.74 -34.12
CA LYS A 191 0.31 -14.82 -35.17
C LYS A 191 0.06 -13.38 -34.72
N SER A 192 1.00 -12.46 -34.99
CA SER A 192 0.85 -11.03 -34.64
C SER A 192 -0.15 -10.30 -35.53
N SER A 193 -0.18 -10.65 -36.80
CA SER A 193 -1.17 -10.21 -37.78
C SER A 193 -1.64 -11.40 -38.64
N PRO A 194 -2.80 -11.31 -39.32
CA PRO A 194 -3.28 -12.36 -40.21
C PRO A 194 -2.25 -12.79 -41.28
N ARG A 195 -1.42 -11.83 -41.73
CA ARG A 195 -0.37 -12.03 -42.74
C ARG A 195 0.94 -12.59 -42.15
N SER A 196 1.15 -12.48 -40.84
CA SER A 196 2.39 -12.92 -40.18
C SER A 196 2.53 -14.46 -40.12
N ARG A 197 3.79 -14.92 -40.04
CA ARG A 197 4.11 -16.34 -39.79
C ARG A 197 3.77 -16.71 -38.34
N PRO A 198 3.29 -17.94 -38.08
CA PRO A 198 3.04 -18.38 -36.71
C PRO A 198 4.34 -18.45 -35.90
N CYS A 199 4.25 -18.18 -34.60
CA CYS A 199 5.38 -18.14 -33.67
C CYS A 199 6.21 -19.44 -33.68
N ASN A 200 5.55 -20.60 -33.83
CA ASN A 200 6.10 -21.95 -34.01
C ASN A 200 7.06 -22.45 -32.89
N THR A 201 7.10 -21.74 -31.77
CA THR A 201 7.97 -22.05 -30.63
C THR A 201 7.48 -23.33 -29.93
N PRO A 202 8.34 -24.33 -29.64
CA PRO A 202 7.94 -25.52 -28.91
C PRO A 202 7.37 -25.17 -27.53
N LEU A 203 6.24 -25.78 -27.17
CA LEU A 203 5.54 -25.52 -25.90
C LEU A 203 5.81 -26.57 -24.81
N TRP A 204 6.43 -27.70 -25.17
CA TRP A 204 6.70 -28.82 -24.27
C TRP A 204 8.18 -29.10 -24.14
N LYS A 205 8.60 -29.55 -22.95
CA LYS A 205 9.94 -30.08 -22.70
C LYS A 205 9.89 -31.34 -21.86
N LEU A 206 10.93 -32.17 -22.03
CA LEU A 206 11.12 -33.35 -21.22
C LEU A 206 11.82 -32.97 -19.91
N LYS A 207 11.21 -33.28 -18.77
CA LYS A 207 11.78 -33.06 -17.44
C LYS A 207 12.00 -34.40 -16.75
N ASN A 208 13.23 -34.64 -16.30
CA ASN A 208 13.54 -35.80 -15.47
C ASN A 208 12.97 -35.58 -14.07
N THR A 209 12.03 -36.44 -13.68
CA THR A 209 11.45 -36.47 -12.34
C THR A 209 11.95 -37.70 -11.57
N GLN A 210 11.71 -37.76 -10.26
CA GLN A 210 12.02 -38.95 -9.46
C GLN A 210 11.29 -40.22 -9.97
N HIS A 211 10.22 -40.06 -10.74
CA HIS A 211 9.46 -41.14 -11.37
C HIS A 211 9.76 -41.31 -12.87
N GLY A 212 10.87 -40.76 -13.37
CA GLY A 212 11.29 -40.85 -14.77
C GLY A 212 11.04 -39.57 -15.58
N PRO A 213 11.39 -39.58 -16.89
CA PRO A 213 11.21 -38.45 -17.79
C PRO A 213 9.72 -38.19 -18.06
N LYS A 214 9.28 -36.96 -17.85
CA LYS A 214 7.88 -36.54 -18.05
C LYS A 214 7.82 -35.29 -18.92
N TRP A 215 6.93 -35.28 -19.90
CA TRP A 215 6.63 -34.09 -20.68
C TRP A 215 5.87 -33.08 -19.83
N VAL A 216 6.39 -31.86 -19.78
CA VAL A 216 5.81 -30.73 -19.06
C VAL A 216 5.80 -29.49 -19.95
N PRO A 217 4.87 -28.54 -19.75
CA PRO A 217 4.91 -27.26 -20.43
C PRO A 217 6.24 -26.52 -20.20
N ARG A 218 6.73 -25.83 -21.23
CA ARG A 218 7.97 -25.03 -21.17
C ARG A 218 7.81 -23.71 -20.44
N CYS A 219 6.61 -23.16 -20.38
CA CYS A 219 6.32 -21.93 -19.67
C CYS A 219 4.96 -22.05 -19.00
N LEU A 220 4.86 -21.54 -17.77
CA LEU A 220 3.62 -21.45 -17.02
C LEU A 220 3.52 -20.03 -16.49
N TYR A 221 2.41 -19.35 -16.78
CA TYR A 221 2.06 -18.08 -16.17
C TYR A 221 1.15 -18.34 -14.97
N THR A 222 1.52 -17.80 -13.82
CA THR A 222 0.78 -17.98 -12.56
C THR A 222 -0.02 -16.73 -12.22
N THR A 223 -1.33 -16.88 -12.04
CA THR A 223 -2.21 -15.83 -11.53
C THR A 223 -2.93 -16.30 -10.27
N GLN A 224 -3.43 -15.36 -9.48
CA GLN A 224 -4.37 -15.62 -8.40
C GLN A 224 -5.80 -15.64 -8.94
N SER A 225 -6.64 -16.54 -8.43
CA SER A 225 -8.07 -16.58 -8.80
C SER A 225 -8.78 -15.34 -8.27
N PHE A 226 -9.31 -14.51 -9.17
CA PHE A 226 -10.09 -13.32 -8.79
C PHE A 226 -11.37 -13.71 -8.07
N ASP A 227 -12.10 -14.72 -8.55
CA ASP A 227 -13.34 -15.21 -7.94
C ASP A 227 -13.12 -15.61 -6.46
N SER A 228 -12.04 -16.37 -6.20
CA SER A 228 -11.65 -16.83 -4.86
C SER A 228 -11.23 -15.68 -3.94
N TRP A 229 -10.48 -14.72 -4.49
CA TRP A 229 -10.05 -13.55 -3.75
C TRP A 229 -11.20 -12.59 -3.44
N LEU A 230 -12.11 -12.37 -4.40
CA LEU A 230 -13.26 -11.48 -4.24
C LEU A 230 -14.22 -12.00 -3.18
N GLN A 231 -14.49 -13.32 -3.17
CA GLN A 231 -15.28 -13.94 -2.11
C GLN A 231 -14.61 -13.78 -0.74
N PHE A 232 -13.29 -14.01 -0.66
CA PHE A 232 -12.53 -13.75 0.57
C PHE A 232 -12.65 -12.27 0.99
N PHE A 233 -12.45 -11.34 0.07
CA PHE A 233 -12.49 -9.91 0.30
C PHE A 233 -13.85 -9.46 0.84
N LEU A 234 -14.95 -9.87 0.20
CA LEU A 234 -16.33 -9.51 0.61
C LEU A 234 -16.84 -10.30 1.81
N SER A 235 -16.18 -11.38 2.22
CA SER A 235 -16.53 -12.10 3.46
C SER A 235 -16.10 -11.38 4.75
N ARG A 236 -15.39 -10.27 4.61
CA ARG A 236 -14.81 -9.54 5.74
C ARG A 236 -15.72 -8.39 6.17
N GLN A 237 -16.10 -8.39 7.44
CA GLN A 237 -17.03 -7.41 8.00
C GLN A 237 -16.58 -5.97 7.78
N VAL A 238 -15.30 -5.67 8.04
CA VAL A 238 -14.75 -4.32 7.86
C VAL A 238 -14.83 -3.83 6.42
N ILE A 239 -14.77 -4.74 5.44
CA ILE A 239 -14.90 -4.39 4.03
C ILE A 239 -16.35 -4.06 3.71
N GLU A 240 -17.30 -4.94 4.08
CA GLU A 240 -18.73 -4.68 3.85
C GLU A 240 -19.20 -3.40 4.53
N ASP A 241 -18.83 -3.18 5.79
CA ASP A 241 -19.18 -1.96 6.53
C ASP A 241 -18.64 -0.71 5.81
N SER A 242 -17.39 -0.77 5.33
CA SER A 242 -16.77 0.34 4.60
C SER A 242 -17.43 0.60 3.25
N LEU A 243 -17.81 -0.46 2.51
CA LEU A 243 -18.53 -0.33 1.24
C LEU A 243 -19.91 0.29 1.47
N GLN A 244 -20.63 -0.14 2.50
CA GLN A 244 -21.92 0.41 2.88
C GLN A 244 -21.81 1.86 3.34
N GLU A 245 -20.77 2.21 4.11
CA GLU A 245 -20.53 3.58 4.53
C GLU A 245 -20.26 4.50 3.33
N THR A 246 -19.37 4.10 2.41
CA THR A 246 -19.11 4.84 1.18
C THR A 246 -20.37 5.00 0.33
N TRP A 247 -21.18 3.94 0.21
CA TRP A 247 -22.46 3.98 -0.51
C TRP A 247 -23.47 4.94 0.12
N ASN A 248 -23.61 4.88 1.45
CA ASN A 248 -24.49 5.78 2.18
C ASN A 248 -24.03 7.23 2.03
N ARG A 249 -22.72 7.49 2.20
CA ARG A 249 -22.12 8.81 2.03
C ARG A 249 -22.47 9.40 0.67
N HIS A 250 -22.29 8.63 -0.40
CA HIS A 250 -22.62 9.06 -1.76
C HIS A 250 -24.12 9.40 -1.94
N ARG A 251 -25.02 8.61 -1.33
CA ARG A 251 -26.48 8.81 -1.46
C ARG A 251 -27.01 9.98 -0.63
N THR A 252 -26.52 10.16 0.59
CA THR A 252 -27.03 11.18 1.52
C THR A 252 -26.33 12.52 1.32
N SER A 253 -25.05 12.46 1.01
CA SER A 253 -24.19 13.61 0.79
C SER A 253 -23.63 13.43 -0.61
N ARG A 254 -24.42 13.77 -1.64
CA ARG A 254 -23.81 13.98 -2.97
C ARG A 254 -22.69 14.99 -2.72
N CYS A 255 -21.45 14.52 -2.72
CA CYS A 255 -20.28 15.37 -2.68
C CYS A 255 -20.26 16.08 -4.03
N PHE A 256 -21.13 17.08 -4.20
CA PHE A 256 -20.80 18.17 -5.06
C PHE A 256 -19.61 18.81 -4.38
N ALA A 257 -18.41 18.38 -4.77
CA ALA A 257 -17.39 19.38 -4.91
C ALA A 257 -17.94 20.35 -5.97
N ALA A 258 -18.81 21.28 -5.55
CA ALA A 258 -19.24 22.37 -6.41
C ALA A 258 -17.95 23.03 -6.95
N MET A 259 -18.00 23.67 -8.13
CA MET A 259 -16.84 24.41 -8.63
C MET A 259 -16.26 25.28 -7.49
N GLY A 260 -15.06 24.93 -7.01
CA GLY A 260 -14.37 25.58 -5.87
C GLY A 260 -14.29 24.80 -4.55
N SER A 261 -15.04 23.72 -4.34
CA SER A 261 -14.96 22.91 -3.11
C SER A 261 -13.75 21.97 -3.09
N ASP A 262 -13.22 21.69 -1.89
CA ASP A 262 -12.08 20.79 -1.70
C ASP A 262 -12.48 19.31 -1.82
N MET A 263 -11.86 18.62 -2.77
CA MET A 263 -11.80 17.16 -2.89
C MET A 263 -10.64 16.63 -2.05
N ASN A 264 -10.87 15.58 -1.26
CA ASN A 264 -9.86 14.97 -0.37
C ASN A 264 -9.51 13.52 -0.77
N ASP A 265 -10.26 12.95 -1.70
CA ASP A 265 -9.99 11.63 -2.26
C ASP A 265 -10.58 11.48 -3.67
N VAL A 266 -10.21 10.41 -4.38
CA VAL A 266 -10.80 10.04 -5.67
C VAL A 266 -12.32 9.90 -5.59
N GLN A 267 -12.87 9.50 -4.44
CA GLN A 267 -14.32 9.38 -4.23
C GLN A 267 -15.08 10.72 -4.29
N ASP A 268 -14.40 11.85 -4.10
CA ASP A 268 -14.98 13.19 -4.22
C ASP A 268 -14.96 13.70 -5.67
N SER A 269 -14.30 12.97 -6.58
CA SER A 269 -13.99 13.47 -7.92
C SER A 269 -15.17 13.38 -8.90
N PRO A 270 -15.28 14.29 -9.89
CA PRO A 270 -16.33 14.23 -10.91
C PRO A 270 -16.37 12.91 -11.67
N VAL A 271 -15.21 12.32 -12.00
CA VAL A 271 -15.15 11.02 -12.69
C VAL A 271 -15.71 9.91 -11.80
N TRP A 272 -15.36 9.91 -10.51
CA TRP A 272 -15.93 8.95 -9.57
C TRP A 272 -17.44 9.06 -9.50
N GLN A 273 -17.99 10.28 -9.37
CA GLN A 273 -19.43 10.50 -9.32
C GLN A 273 -20.12 9.96 -10.58
N GLY A 274 -19.57 10.23 -11.78
CA GLY A 274 -20.11 9.69 -13.03
C GLY A 274 -20.05 8.16 -13.12
N LEU A 275 -18.96 7.55 -12.65
CA LEU A 275 -18.84 6.09 -12.57
C LEU A 275 -19.80 5.49 -11.53
N TYR A 276 -19.98 6.17 -10.40
CA TYR A 276 -20.79 5.70 -9.28
C TYR A 276 -22.28 5.96 -9.45
N ASP A 277 -22.69 6.93 -10.27
CA ASP A 277 -24.09 7.06 -10.70
C ASP A 277 -24.55 5.82 -11.51
N SER A 278 -23.60 5.09 -12.11
CA SER A 278 -23.86 3.77 -12.72
C SER A 278 -23.84 2.60 -11.71
N VAL A 279 -23.39 2.84 -10.48
CA VAL A 279 -23.34 1.88 -9.37
C VAL A 279 -24.69 1.94 -8.65
N GLN A 280 -25.45 0.83 -8.67
CA GLN A 280 -26.79 0.75 -8.08
C GLN A 280 -26.79 0.08 -6.70
N SER A 281 -25.63 -0.39 -6.24
CA SER A 281 -25.45 -1.22 -5.05
C SER A 281 -24.05 -1.02 -4.48
N PRO A 282 -23.85 -1.12 -3.15
CA PRO A 282 -22.52 -1.08 -2.52
C PRO A 282 -21.57 -2.18 -3.03
N TYR A 283 -22.11 -3.23 -3.65
CA TYR A 283 -21.37 -4.35 -4.24
C TYR A 283 -21.04 -4.16 -5.73
N HIS A 284 -21.30 -2.99 -6.30
CA HIS A 284 -20.80 -2.63 -7.63
C HIS A 284 -19.43 -1.95 -7.46
N LEU A 285 -18.37 -2.71 -7.71
CA LEU A 285 -17.02 -2.36 -7.32
C LEU A 285 -16.24 -1.74 -8.49
N ILE A 286 -15.51 -0.68 -8.18
CA ILE A 286 -14.60 0.01 -9.10
C ILE A 286 -13.18 -0.24 -8.59
N PHE A 287 -12.31 -0.71 -9.49
CA PHE A 287 -10.91 -0.98 -9.23
C PHE A 287 -10.00 -0.08 -10.07
N ALA A 288 -8.89 0.35 -9.49
CA ALA A 288 -7.72 0.80 -10.25
C ALA A 288 -6.85 -0.40 -10.59
N ILE A 289 -6.24 -0.42 -11.78
CA ILE A 289 -5.22 -1.39 -12.15
C ILE A 289 -3.85 -0.75 -12.04
N TYR A 290 -2.93 -1.42 -11.33
CA TYR A 290 -1.54 -1.00 -11.22
C TYR A 290 -0.61 -1.97 -11.91
N ILE A 291 0.32 -1.42 -12.70
CA ILE A 291 1.35 -2.17 -13.43
C ILE A 291 2.66 -1.43 -13.34
N ASP A 292 3.72 -2.11 -12.91
CA ASP A 292 5.07 -1.55 -12.81
C ASP A 292 6.10 -2.68 -12.84
N TRP A 293 7.33 -2.40 -13.25
CA TRP A 293 8.45 -3.33 -13.33
C TRP A 293 9.54 -3.05 -12.30
N PHE A 294 10.06 -4.13 -11.73
CA PHE A 294 11.11 -4.08 -10.73
C PHE A 294 12.15 -5.17 -10.97
N ASN A 295 13.35 -4.97 -10.44
CA ASN A 295 14.36 -6.03 -10.42
C ASN A 295 14.14 -6.98 -9.23
N PRO A 296 13.78 -8.26 -9.46
CA PRO A 296 13.56 -9.21 -8.36
C PRO A 296 14.84 -9.58 -7.59
N TYR A 297 16.02 -9.17 -8.05
CA TYR A 297 17.30 -9.38 -7.37
C TYR A 297 17.83 -8.17 -6.61
N THR A 298 17.04 -7.10 -6.48
CA THR A 298 17.43 -5.78 -5.93
C THR A 298 18.42 -5.01 -6.81
N ASN A 299 18.34 -3.68 -6.77
CA ASN A 299 19.18 -2.78 -7.57
C ASN A 299 20.57 -2.59 -6.94
N LYS A 300 21.37 -3.66 -6.91
CA LYS A 300 22.79 -3.61 -6.51
C LYS A 300 23.66 -3.43 -7.75
N ILE A 301 24.69 -2.59 -7.67
CA ILE A 301 25.61 -2.27 -8.78
C ILE A 301 26.21 -3.52 -9.44
N ALA A 302 26.65 -4.50 -8.64
CA ALA A 302 27.15 -5.81 -9.11
C ALA A 302 26.07 -6.93 -9.11
N GLY A 303 24.79 -6.56 -8.99
CA GLY A 303 23.65 -7.48 -8.90
C GLY A 303 23.24 -8.04 -10.26
N LYS A 304 22.51 -9.17 -10.25
CA LYS A 304 21.92 -9.71 -11.47
C LYS A 304 20.83 -8.74 -11.95
N LYS A 305 20.89 -8.32 -13.22
CA LYS A 305 19.82 -7.55 -13.87
C LYS A 305 18.75 -8.51 -14.40
N ALA A 306 17.51 -8.28 -14.00
CA ALA A 306 16.30 -8.92 -14.52
C ALA A 306 15.13 -7.96 -14.27
N SER A 307 14.09 -8.04 -15.08
CA SER A 307 12.83 -7.31 -14.89
C SER A 307 11.69 -8.29 -14.66
N SER A 308 10.87 -7.99 -13.65
CA SER A 308 9.60 -8.62 -13.33
C SER A 308 8.59 -7.53 -13.01
N GLY A 309 7.37 -7.67 -13.50
CA GLY A 309 6.32 -6.68 -13.29
C GLY A 309 5.24 -7.17 -12.35
N THR A 310 4.61 -6.27 -11.63
CA THR A 310 3.51 -6.58 -10.73
C THR A 310 2.20 -6.12 -11.35
N ILE A 311 1.17 -6.96 -11.37
CA ILE A 311 -0.18 -6.59 -11.82
C ILE A 311 -1.11 -6.65 -10.61
N MET A 312 -1.66 -5.51 -10.20
CA MET A 312 -2.49 -5.36 -9.00
C MET A 312 -3.81 -4.66 -9.27
N LEU A 313 -4.84 -4.97 -8.46
CA LEU A 313 -6.08 -4.21 -8.42
C LEU A 313 -6.32 -3.60 -7.04
N TYR A 314 -6.68 -2.31 -7.00
CA TYR A 314 -7.08 -1.57 -5.79
C TYR A 314 -8.55 -1.22 -5.81
N CYS A 315 -9.33 -1.63 -4.81
CA CYS A 315 -10.75 -1.31 -4.74
C CYS A 315 -10.96 0.15 -4.32
N LEU A 316 -11.32 1.01 -5.28
CA LEU A 316 -11.49 2.45 -5.06
C LEU A 316 -12.71 2.78 -4.18
N ASN A 317 -13.66 1.85 -4.02
CA ASN A 317 -14.81 1.99 -3.11
C ASN A 317 -14.38 2.04 -1.63
N LEU A 318 -13.18 1.55 -1.30
CA LEU A 318 -12.64 1.63 0.06
C LEU A 318 -12.04 3.01 0.36
N PRO A 319 -12.13 3.49 1.61
CA PRO A 319 -11.42 4.70 2.04
C PRO A 319 -9.89 4.50 2.01
N PRO A 320 -9.09 5.57 1.88
CA PRO A 320 -7.63 5.49 1.70
C PRO A 320 -6.88 4.65 2.75
N HIS A 321 -7.31 4.73 4.02
CA HIS A 321 -6.67 4.00 5.12
C HIS A 321 -6.84 2.47 5.03
N LEU A 322 -7.80 1.97 4.25
CA LEU A 322 -8.00 0.55 3.94
C LEU A 322 -7.55 0.17 2.52
N ARG A 323 -7.78 1.05 1.53
CA ARG A 323 -7.63 0.78 0.09
C ARG A 323 -6.29 0.14 -0.29
N TYR A 324 -5.18 0.68 0.22
CA TYR A 324 -3.82 0.27 -0.16
C TYR A 324 -3.16 -0.70 0.81
N ARG A 325 -3.93 -1.28 1.74
CA ARG A 325 -3.37 -2.28 2.66
C ARG A 325 -3.13 -3.59 1.91
N PRO A 326 -2.03 -4.32 2.20
CA PRO A 326 -1.73 -5.58 1.52
C PRO A 326 -2.88 -6.60 1.58
N GLU A 327 -3.60 -6.66 2.70
CA GLU A 327 -4.78 -7.53 2.90
C GLU A 327 -5.99 -7.18 2.03
N ASN A 328 -6.05 -5.96 1.50
CA ASN A 328 -7.15 -5.43 0.68
C ASN A 328 -6.76 -5.26 -0.79
N THR A 329 -5.49 -5.53 -1.12
CA THR A 329 -4.95 -5.40 -2.48
C THR A 329 -4.96 -6.76 -3.16
N PHE A 330 -5.55 -6.83 -4.36
CA PHE A 330 -5.50 -8.05 -5.16
C PHE A 330 -4.23 -8.07 -6.02
N LEU A 331 -3.25 -8.88 -5.62
CA LEU A 331 -2.12 -9.20 -6.50
C LEU A 331 -2.55 -10.26 -7.51
N VAL A 332 -2.73 -9.83 -8.76
CA VAL A 332 -3.24 -10.68 -9.85
C VAL A 332 -2.18 -11.68 -10.28
N GLY A 333 -0.97 -11.19 -10.56
CA GLY A 333 0.11 -11.98 -11.12
C GLY A 333 1.41 -11.19 -11.16
N ILE A 334 2.49 -11.89 -11.50
CA ILE A 334 3.81 -11.30 -11.67
C ILE A 334 4.30 -11.65 -13.07
N THR A 335 4.78 -10.66 -13.81
CA THR A 335 5.25 -10.88 -15.17
C THR A 335 6.52 -11.76 -15.16
N PRO A 336 6.60 -12.70 -16.10
CA PRO A 336 7.77 -13.54 -16.32
C PRO A 336 9.09 -12.77 -16.44
N SER A 337 10.08 -13.14 -15.63
CA SER A 337 11.47 -12.68 -15.75
C SER A 337 12.21 -13.39 -16.91
N PRO A 338 13.28 -12.84 -17.50
CA PRO A 338 14.09 -11.72 -17.03
C PRO A 338 13.88 -10.39 -17.77
N HIS A 339 12.97 -10.31 -18.73
CA HIS A 339 12.77 -9.12 -19.56
C HIS A 339 11.43 -8.47 -19.29
N ALA A 340 11.38 -7.14 -19.36
CA ALA A 340 10.12 -6.42 -19.36
C ALA A 340 9.28 -6.86 -20.59
N PRO A 341 7.96 -7.01 -20.44
CA PRO A 341 7.08 -7.33 -21.54
C PRO A 341 7.05 -6.17 -22.55
N ASN A 342 7.02 -6.52 -23.84
CA ASN A 342 6.63 -5.59 -24.90
C ASN A 342 5.10 -5.50 -25.01
N THR A 343 4.59 -4.62 -25.87
CA THR A 343 3.15 -4.38 -26.10
C THR A 343 2.37 -5.68 -26.38
N THR A 344 2.89 -6.57 -27.21
CA THR A 344 2.27 -7.88 -27.46
C THR A 344 2.22 -8.77 -26.21
N THR A 345 3.34 -8.84 -25.49
CA THR A 345 3.48 -9.70 -24.32
C THR A 345 2.58 -9.24 -23.19
N ILE A 346 2.51 -7.93 -22.94
CA ILE A 346 1.67 -7.39 -21.86
C ILE A 346 0.19 -7.65 -22.11
N SER A 347 -0.28 -7.52 -23.37
CA SER A 347 -1.66 -7.89 -23.73
C SER A 347 -1.96 -9.35 -23.38
N HIS A 348 -1.07 -10.28 -23.73
CA HIS A 348 -1.24 -11.67 -23.35
C HIS A 348 -1.19 -11.93 -21.84
N LEU A 349 -0.39 -11.18 -21.09
CA LEU A 349 -0.35 -11.30 -19.63
C LEU A 349 -1.61 -10.71 -18.96
N LEU A 350 -2.29 -9.78 -19.63
CA LEU A 350 -3.55 -9.18 -19.18
C LEU A 350 -4.79 -9.99 -19.59
N ASP A 351 -4.72 -10.83 -20.64
CA ASP A 351 -5.83 -11.69 -21.09
C ASP A 351 -6.52 -12.47 -19.95
N PRO A 352 -5.81 -13.11 -19.00
CA PRO A 352 -6.48 -13.81 -17.89
C PRO A 352 -7.19 -12.87 -16.93
N VAL A 353 -6.69 -11.64 -16.79
CA VAL A 353 -7.27 -10.60 -15.93
C VAL A 353 -8.56 -10.09 -16.55
N THR A 354 -8.51 -9.66 -17.82
CA THR A 354 -9.67 -9.18 -18.55
C THR A 354 -10.76 -10.24 -18.64
N SER A 355 -10.39 -11.50 -18.91
CA SER A 355 -11.31 -12.65 -18.92
C SER A 355 -11.95 -12.95 -17.56
N SER A 356 -11.23 -12.71 -16.46
CA SER A 356 -11.77 -12.93 -15.12
C SER A 356 -12.72 -11.81 -14.71
N LEU A 357 -12.36 -10.56 -15.01
CA LEU A 357 -13.18 -9.38 -14.69
C LEU A 357 -14.44 -9.30 -15.55
N SER A 358 -14.39 -9.68 -16.83
CA SER A 358 -15.53 -9.60 -17.75
C SER A 358 -16.74 -10.42 -17.32
N LYS A 359 -16.55 -11.48 -16.53
CA LYS A 359 -17.63 -12.27 -15.90
C LYS A 359 -18.56 -11.42 -15.05
N TYR A 360 -18.06 -10.30 -14.51
CA TYR A 360 -18.78 -9.41 -13.61
C TYR A 360 -19.39 -8.20 -14.33
N ASN A 361 -19.26 -8.09 -15.65
CA ASN A 361 -19.82 -6.97 -16.42
C ASN A 361 -21.36 -6.90 -16.35
N THR A 362 -22.03 -8.05 -16.25
CA THR A 362 -23.50 -8.16 -16.24
C THR A 362 -24.07 -8.48 -14.85
N GLY A 363 -23.25 -8.43 -13.80
CA GLY A 363 -23.63 -8.87 -12.45
C GLY A 363 -23.42 -10.38 -12.27
N CYS A 364 -22.80 -10.75 -11.15
CA CYS A 364 -22.61 -12.14 -10.73
C CYS A 364 -22.90 -12.27 -9.24
N SER A 365 -23.57 -13.35 -8.85
CA SER A 365 -23.88 -13.61 -7.43
C SER A 365 -22.62 -14.07 -6.68
N VAL A 366 -22.17 -13.26 -5.72
CA VAL A 366 -20.99 -13.54 -4.88
C VAL A 366 -21.41 -13.62 -3.41
N PRO A 367 -21.14 -14.73 -2.70
CA PRO A 367 -21.35 -14.82 -1.26
C PRO A 367 -20.51 -13.81 -0.48
N THR A 368 -21.13 -13.14 0.50
CA THR A 368 -20.48 -12.15 1.36
C THR A 368 -20.66 -12.49 2.83
N GLY A 369 -20.06 -11.70 3.73
CA GLY A 369 -20.16 -11.91 5.18
C GLY A 369 -21.60 -11.77 5.69
N GLN A 370 -22.27 -10.68 5.31
CA GLN A 370 -23.66 -10.40 5.64
C GLN A 370 -24.67 -11.16 4.78
N HIS A 371 -24.29 -11.56 3.57
CA HIS A 371 -25.17 -12.26 2.62
C HIS A 371 -24.57 -13.60 2.15
N PRO A 372 -24.65 -14.67 2.96
CA PRO A 372 -24.09 -15.98 2.61
C PRO A 372 -24.69 -16.62 1.35
N ASN A 373 -25.91 -16.24 0.97
CA ASN A 373 -26.60 -16.74 -0.23
C ASN A 373 -26.15 -16.02 -1.52
N GLY A 374 -25.30 -15.00 -1.40
CA GLY A 374 -24.81 -14.21 -2.52
C GLY A 374 -25.54 -12.89 -2.72
N VAL A 375 -24.80 -11.90 -3.23
CA VAL A 375 -25.32 -10.62 -3.72
C VAL A 375 -24.88 -10.40 -5.14
N ASP A 376 -25.73 -9.72 -5.90
CA ASP A 376 -25.36 -9.30 -7.25
C ASP A 376 -24.21 -8.28 -7.19
N THR A 377 -23.09 -8.67 -7.79
CA THR A 377 -21.82 -7.96 -7.72
C THR A 377 -21.36 -7.66 -9.14
N THR A 378 -21.06 -6.39 -9.42
CA THR A 378 -20.43 -5.98 -10.67
C THR A 378 -19.02 -5.46 -10.40
N VAL A 379 -18.13 -5.57 -11.38
CA VAL A 379 -16.74 -5.12 -11.25
C VAL A 379 -16.35 -4.34 -12.50
N LYS A 380 -15.75 -3.16 -12.29
CA LYS A 380 -15.14 -2.33 -13.34
C LYS A 380 -13.71 -2.02 -12.95
N ALA A 381 -12.75 -2.20 -13.86
CA ALA A 381 -11.40 -1.66 -13.71
C ALA A 381 -11.28 -0.41 -14.58
N VAL A 382 -10.97 0.75 -13.98
CA VAL A 382 -11.06 2.04 -14.69
C VAL A 382 -9.71 2.74 -14.81
N PRO A 383 -9.11 3.35 -13.76
CA PRO A 383 -7.82 4.00 -13.95
C PRO A 383 -6.68 2.98 -14.05
N LEU A 384 -5.81 3.18 -15.03
CA LEU A 384 -4.48 2.57 -15.11
C LEU A 384 -3.50 3.46 -14.34
N VAL A 385 -2.86 2.89 -13.32
CA VAL A 385 -1.83 3.53 -12.50
C VAL A 385 -0.50 2.88 -12.82
N ALA A 386 0.35 3.58 -13.55
CA ALA A 386 1.57 3.03 -14.10
C ALA A 386 2.46 4.19 -14.56
N ASP A 387 3.79 3.99 -14.54
CA ASP A 387 4.72 4.97 -15.07
C ASP A 387 4.47 5.22 -16.57
N LEU A 388 5.11 6.23 -17.15
CA LEU A 388 4.82 6.60 -18.53
C LEU A 388 5.09 5.47 -19.52
N GLU A 389 6.19 4.74 -19.33
CA GLU A 389 6.58 3.63 -20.19
C GLU A 389 5.56 2.47 -20.08
N ALA A 390 5.10 2.18 -18.86
CA ALA A 390 4.09 1.19 -18.58
C ALA A 390 2.75 1.54 -19.18
N ASN A 391 2.34 2.79 -18.96
CA ASN A 391 1.07 3.31 -19.39
C ASN A 391 0.96 3.18 -20.91
N ASN A 392 1.97 3.62 -21.64
CA ASN A 392 1.97 3.56 -23.09
C ASN A 392 1.89 2.10 -23.59
N LYS A 393 2.70 1.19 -23.03
CA LYS A 393 2.69 -0.23 -23.41
C LYS A 393 1.35 -0.92 -23.14
N VAL A 394 0.70 -0.60 -22.03
CA VAL A 394 -0.56 -1.25 -21.61
C VAL A 394 -1.75 -0.66 -22.36
N SER A 395 -1.78 0.66 -22.53
CA SER A 395 -2.85 1.40 -23.21
C SER A 395 -2.74 1.31 -24.73
N GLY A 396 -1.60 0.86 -25.27
CA GLY A 396 -1.37 0.71 -26.70
C GLY A 396 -0.88 1.98 -27.39
N PHE A 397 -0.48 3.00 -26.63
CA PHE A 397 0.14 4.22 -27.17
C PHE A 397 1.61 4.00 -27.50
N LEU A 398 2.14 4.86 -28.38
CA LEU A 398 3.55 4.85 -28.78
C LEU A 398 4.49 5.24 -27.63
N ALA A 399 5.78 4.94 -27.82
CA ALA A 399 6.81 5.37 -26.89
C ALA A 399 6.87 6.90 -26.81
N HIS A 400 7.34 7.43 -25.67
CA HIS A 400 7.50 8.86 -25.45
C HIS A 400 8.52 9.54 -26.39
N SER A 401 9.34 8.74 -27.08
CA SER A 401 10.27 9.20 -28.12
C SER A 401 9.66 9.24 -29.53
N ALA A 402 8.40 8.85 -29.71
CA ALA A 402 7.72 8.88 -31.01
C ALA A 402 7.26 10.30 -31.37
N THR A 403 6.95 10.53 -32.65
CA THR A 403 6.36 11.82 -33.08
C THR A 403 5.05 12.10 -32.33
N MET A 404 4.16 11.10 -32.26
CA MET A 404 2.93 11.13 -31.49
C MET A 404 3.17 10.53 -30.10
N TYR A 405 3.86 11.28 -29.24
CA TYR A 405 4.32 10.80 -27.94
C TYR A 405 3.30 10.95 -26.80
N CYS A 406 2.34 11.87 -26.93
CA CYS A 406 1.39 12.19 -25.86
C CYS A 406 0.13 11.31 -25.94
N SER A 407 -0.26 10.67 -24.84
CA SER A 407 -1.51 9.89 -24.72
C SER A 407 -2.76 10.74 -24.44
N PHE A 408 -2.59 12.02 -24.09
CA PHE A 408 -3.71 12.92 -23.75
C PHE A 408 -4.08 13.91 -24.87
N CYS A 409 -3.15 14.27 -25.75
CA CYS A 409 -3.36 15.26 -26.79
C CYS A 409 -2.62 14.91 -28.09
N LEU A 410 -2.95 15.63 -29.15
CA LEU A 410 -2.38 15.46 -30.48
C LEU A 410 -1.10 16.27 -30.73
N SER A 411 -0.48 16.82 -29.68
CA SER A 411 0.80 17.54 -29.79
C SER A 411 1.91 16.59 -30.24
N THR A 412 2.66 17.00 -31.25
CA THR A 412 3.81 16.26 -31.77
C THR A 412 5.09 16.64 -31.04
N LEU A 413 6.11 15.77 -31.09
CA LEU A 413 7.36 15.99 -30.36
C LEU A 413 8.07 17.31 -30.74
N ASP A 414 7.95 17.75 -31.99
CA ASP A 414 8.46 19.06 -32.46
C ASP A 414 7.71 20.26 -31.86
N GLN A 415 6.52 20.05 -31.31
CA GLN A 415 5.70 21.08 -30.66
C GLN A 415 5.85 21.07 -29.13
N ILE A 416 6.80 20.33 -28.57
CA ILE A 416 6.95 20.14 -27.12
C ILE A 416 7.19 21.44 -26.33
N GLU A 417 7.66 22.49 -27.01
CA GLU A 417 7.89 23.82 -26.45
C GLU A 417 6.66 24.74 -26.48
N ASP A 418 5.57 24.36 -27.14
CA ASP A 418 4.32 25.11 -27.05
C ASP A 418 3.81 25.08 -25.60
N LEU A 419 3.37 26.22 -25.10
CA LEU A 419 2.82 26.37 -23.75
C LEU A 419 1.33 26.78 -23.77
N ASN A 420 0.74 26.94 -24.96
CA ASN A 420 -0.66 27.33 -25.11
C ASN A 420 -1.59 26.12 -24.93
N PHE A 421 -1.65 25.62 -23.70
CA PHE A 421 -2.46 24.47 -23.29
C PHE A 421 -3.93 24.55 -23.75
N GLN A 422 -4.50 25.75 -23.81
CA GLN A 422 -5.90 25.95 -24.20
C GLN A 422 -6.15 25.74 -25.70
N ALA A 423 -5.11 25.86 -26.54
CA ALA A 423 -5.20 25.63 -27.97
C ALA A 423 -4.95 24.16 -28.37
N TRP A 424 -4.52 23.31 -27.43
CA TRP A 424 -4.20 21.92 -27.73
C TRP A 424 -5.45 21.09 -28.00
N THR A 425 -5.40 20.33 -29.09
CA THR A 425 -6.45 19.35 -29.41
C THR A 425 -6.27 18.11 -28.52
N LYS A 426 -7.24 17.87 -27.64
CA LYS A 426 -7.29 16.66 -26.80
C LYS A 426 -7.63 15.45 -27.64
N ARG A 427 -7.05 14.29 -27.30
CA ARG A 427 -7.35 13.02 -27.96
C ARG A 427 -8.77 12.56 -27.66
N ASN A 428 -9.37 11.89 -28.64
CA ASN A 428 -10.54 11.04 -28.44
C ASN A 428 -10.05 9.59 -28.32
N GLU A 429 -9.85 9.14 -27.07
CA GLU A 429 -9.15 7.89 -26.71
C GLU A 429 -9.51 6.68 -27.59
N LEU A 430 -10.80 6.48 -27.92
CA LEU A 430 -11.24 5.29 -28.65
C LEU A 430 -11.07 5.40 -30.18
N GLU A 431 -11.20 6.58 -30.75
CA GLU A 431 -11.09 6.81 -32.19
C GLU A 431 -9.63 6.89 -32.61
N ASP A 432 -8.79 7.54 -31.80
CA ASP A 432 -7.37 7.73 -32.09
C ASP A 432 -6.58 6.42 -31.94
N LEU A 433 -6.88 5.60 -30.91
CA LEU A 433 -6.26 4.26 -30.77
C LEU A 433 -6.59 3.36 -31.97
N ARG A 434 -7.79 3.48 -32.55
CA ARG A 434 -8.17 2.71 -33.75
C ARG A 434 -7.40 3.17 -34.98
N GLN A 435 -7.12 4.47 -35.08
CA GLN A 435 -6.35 5.04 -36.17
C GLN A 435 -4.87 4.68 -36.08
N GLU A 436 -4.25 4.78 -34.89
CA GLU A 436 -2.84 4.44 -34.68
C GLU A 436 -2.55 2.95 -34.91
N VAL A 437 -3.45 2.05 -34.49
CA VAL A 437 -3.34 0.62 -34.81
C VAL A 437 -3.39 0.39 -36.31
N ALA A 438 -4.23 1.13 -37.03
CA ALA A 438 -4.36 1.02 -38.49
C ALA A 438 -3.11 1.55 -39.22
N GLU A 439 -2.51 2.64 -38.75
CA GLU A 439 -1.28 3.23 -39.28
C GLU A 439 -0.06 2.30 -39.05
N HIS A 440 0.10 1.77 -37.83
CA HIS A 440 1.17 0.82 -37.51
C HIS A 440 1.05 -0.48 -38.34
N ASP A 441 -0.17 -0.98 -38.57
CA ASP A 441 -0.40 -2.14 -39.43
C ASP A 441 -0.08 -1.87 -40.91
N SER A 442 -0.21 -0.61 -41.36
CA SER A 442 0.14 -0.19 -42.73
C SER A 442 1.65 -0.06 -42.93
N GLU A 443 2.36 0.59 -42.00
CA GLU A 443 3.82 0.74 -42.03
C GLU A 443 4.53 -0.62 -41.98
N ALA A 444 4.04 -1.53 -41.13
CA ALA A 444 4.56 -2.90 -41.06
C ALA A 444 4.32 -3.69 -42.36
N ALA A 445 3.27 -3.37 -43.12
CA ALA A 445 3.02 -3.97 -44.43
C ALA A 445 3.95 -3.43 -45.51
N GLU A 446 4.20 -2.11 -45.53
CA GLU A 446 5.10 -1.45 -46.49
C GLU A 446 6.58 -1.84 -46.27
N ALA A 447 7.01 -1.98 -45.02
CA ALA A 447 8.36 -2.46 -44.68
C ALA A 447 8.60 -3.92 -45.13
N MET A 448 7.54 -4.72 -45.25
CA MET A 448 7.62 -6.09 -45.75
C MET A 448 7.66 -6.16 -47.28
N GLU A 449 7.02 -5.21 -47.97
CA GLU A 449 6.97 -5.13 -49.43
C GLU A 449 8.30 -4.64 -50.02
N THR A 450 9.02 -3.79 -49.29
CA THR A 450 10.35 -3.30 -49.68
C THR A 450 11.49 -4.32 -49.48
N MET A 451 11.26 -5.43 -48.78
CA MET A 451 12.25 -6.52 -48.60
C MET A 451 12.25 -7.59 -49.71
N TYR A 452 11.30 -7.55 -50.67
CA TYR A 452 11.25 -8.49 -51.79
C TYR A 452 11.02 -7.74 -53.12
N PRO A 453 12.08 -7.43 -53.90
CA PRO A 453 11.89 -7.02 -55.28
C PRO A 453 11.46 -8.23 -56.14
N PRO A 454 10.54 -8.08 -57.10
CA PRO A 454 10.17 -9.15 -58.02
C PRO A 454 11.22 -9.29 -59.12
N ASP A 455 11.62 -10.54 -59.35
CA ASP A 455 12.29 -11.09 -60.54
C ASP A 455 13.60 -10.47 -61.04
N SER A 456 14.70 -11.22 -60.89
CA SER A 456 15.82 -11.22 -61.83
C SER A 456 16.56 -12.57 -61.81
N PRO A 457 17.02 -13.07 -62.98
CA PRO A 457 17.40 -14.47 -63.17
C PRO A 457 18.85 -14.77 -62.79
N SER A 458 19.09 -16.03 -62.40
CA SER A 458 20.40 -16.63 -62.09
C SER A 458 21.46 -16.39 -63.19
N PRO A 459 22.73 -16.16 -62.81
CA PRO A 459 23.77 -17.06 -63.31
C PRO A 459 24.89 -17.43 -62.30
N SER A 460 25.18 -18.74 -62.30
CA SER A 460 26.49 -19.44 -62.25
C SER A 460 27.69 -18.93 -61.42
N ASN A 461 28.09 -19.80 -60.48
CA ASN A 461 29.45 -20.17 -60.01
C ASN A 461 30.63 -19.24 -60.34
N THR A 462 31.22 -18.66 -59.30
CA THR A 462 32.69 -18.53 -59.17
C THR A 462 33.09 -18.39 -57.69
N THR A 463 34.33 -18.77 -57.42
CA THR A 463 34.93 -19.23 -56.16
C THR A 463 35.25 -18.16 -55.10
N ALA A 464 35.23 -18.60 -53.84
CA ALA A 464 36.07 -18.23 -52.68
C ALA A 464 36.36 -16.74 -52.39
N ASP A 465 35.83 -16.21 -51.29
CA ASP A 465 36.59 -16.02 -50.04
C ASP A 465 35.71 -15.43 -48.93
N SER A 466 35.95 -15.84 -47.69
CA SER A 466 35.29 -15.28 -46.50
C SER A 466 35.89 -13.91 -46.15
N PRO A 467 35.07 -12.96 -45.66
CA PRO A 467 35.33 -12.50 -44.30
C PRO A 467 34.06 -12.47 -43.43
N SER A 468 34.29 -12.73 -42.16
CA SER A 468 33.37 -12.78 -41.03
C SER A 468 32.33 -11.64 -40.99
N PRO A 469 31.04 -11.93 -40.69
CA PRO A 469 30.09 -10.89 -40.32
C PRO A 469 30.26 -10.53 -38.84
N THR A 470 30.70 -9.29 -38.62
CA THR A 470 30.51 -8.52 -37.40
C THR A 470 29.10 -8.68 -36.86
N THR A 471 29.02 -9.06 -35.60
CA THR A 471 27.81 -9.06 -34.77
C THR A 471 27.29 -7.63 -34.60
N PRO A 472 25.97 -7.41 -34.71
CA PRO A 472 25.33 -6.37 -33.92
C PRO A 472 24.26 -7.00 -33.02
N THR A 473 24.31 -6.62 -31.75
CA THR A 473 23.19 -6.20 -30.89
C THR A 473 23.60 -6.53 -29.46
N GLN A 474 24.21 -5.56 -28.78
CA GLN A 474 24.27 -5.58 -27.32
C GLN A 474 22.90 -5.15 -26.75
N PRO A 475 22.45 -5.78 -25.65
CA PRO A 475 21.17 -5.46 -25.01
C PRO A 475 21.22 -4.14 -24.22
N LEU A 476 20.21 -3.30 -24.42
CA LEU A 476 19.98 -2.04 -23.69
C LEU A 476 19.77 -2.27 -22.18
N PRO A 477 20.34 -1.42 -21.30
CA PRO A 477 20.10 -1.46 -19.87
C PRO A 477 18.74 -0.88 -19.50
N ILE A 478 18.11 -1.49 -18.48
CA ILE A 478 16.89 -1.03 -17.83
C ILE A 478 17.18 0.31 -17.13
N SER A 479 16.44 1.36 -17.52
CA SER A 479 16.56 2.73 -17.01
C SER A 479 15.81 2.89 -15.68
N ASP A 480 16.57 2.90 -14.58
CA ASP A 480 16.25 3.79 -13.46
C ASP A 480 16.76 5.17 -13.88
N MET A 481 15.95 6.24 -13.78
CA MET A 481 16.26 7.58 -14.28
C MET A 481 17.71 8.02 -14.00
N ASP A 482 18.58 7.98 -15.02
CA ASP A 482 19.83 8.73 -15.05
C ASP A 482 19.57 9.98 -15.89
N ILE A 483 19.68 11.16 -15.29
CA ILE A 483 19.60 12.39 -16.09
C ILE A 483 20.84 12.52 -17.00
N ASP A 484 21.93 11.78 -16.70
CA ASP A 484 23.26 11.91 -17.31
C ASP A 484 23.89 10.61 -17.85
N ASP A 485 23.15 9.50 -18.02
CA ASP A 485 23.69 8.28 -18.66
C ASP A 485 23.64 8.44 -20.19
N PRO A 486 24.78 8.51 -20.91
CA PRO A 486 24.79 8.62 -22.37
C PRO A 486 24.16 7.43 -23.11
N HIS A 487 23.87 6.35 -22.39
CA HIS A 487 23.18 5.16 -22.88
C HIS A 487 21.70 5.10 -22.47
N ASP A 488 21.18 6.10 -21.75
CA ASP A 488 19.74 6.27 -21.52
C ASP A 488 19.08 6.67 -22.85
N PRO A 489 18.02 5.97 -23.32
CA PRO A 489 17.26 6.40 -24.50
C PRO A 489 16.67 7.82 -24.38
N ASP A 490 16.59 8.38 -23.17
CA ASP A 490 16.14 9.75 -22.85
C ASP A 490 17.27 10.75 -22.62
N PHE A 491 18.52 10.32 -22.83
CA PHE A 491 19.68 11.18 -22.82
C PHE A 491 19.72 11.99 -24.11
N ILE A 492 19.40 13.28 -23.98
CA ILE A 492 19.66 14.27 -25.02
C ILE A 492 21.01 14.87 -24.65
N PRO A 493 22.10 14.60 -25.42
CA PRO A 493 23.36 15.28 -25.19
C PRO A 493 23.12 16.80 -25.33
N PRO A 494 23.73 17.64 -24.47
CA PRO A 494 23.62 19.09 -24.62
C PRO A 494 24.01 19.47 -26.05
N LEU A 495 23.15 20.23 -26.73
CA LEU A 495 23.28 20.58 -28.15
C LEU A 495 24.50 21.47 -28.45
N SER A 496 25.28 21.81 -27.42
CA SER A 496 26.52 22.58 -27.52
C SER A 496 27.45 22.24 -26.34
N LEU A 497 28.68 21.80 -26.63
CA LEU A 497 29.78 21.68 -25.67
C LEU A 497 30.27 23.05 -25.14
N GLU A 498 29.75 24.16 -25.67
CA GLU A 498 30.19 25.52 -25.34
C GLU A 498 29.42 26.16 -24.18
N THR A 499 28.28 25.58 -23.75
CA THR A 499 27.50 26.05 -22.59
C THR A 499 27.16 24.87 -21.67
N PRO A 500 27.78 24.76 -20.48
CA PRO A 500 27.49 23.68 -19.55
C PRO A 500 26.06 23.76 -18.99
N PRO A 501 25.50 22.64 -18.51
CA PRO A 501 24.24 22.65 -17.76
C PRO A 501 24.35 23.56 -16.53
N PHE A 502 23.19 24.02 -16.04
CA PHE A 502 23.15 24.74 -14.77
C PHE A 502 23.74 23.86 -13.67
N GLU A 503 24.73 24.39 -12.97
CA GLU A 503 25.39 23.74 -11.84
C GLU A 503 25.39 24.70 -10.65
N PHE A 504 25.10 24.17 -9.46
CA PHE A 504 25.36 24.90 -8.23
C PHE A 504 26.87 25.05 -8.06
N SER A 505 27.32 26.25 -7.66
CA SER A 505 28.70 26.44 -7.22
C SER A 505 29.04 25.53 -6.03
N ASP A 506 30.32 25.20 -5.85
CA ASP A 506 30.77 24.38 -4.72
C ASP A 506 30.32 24.94 -3.36
N ASP A 507 30.33 26.26 -3.22
CA ASP A 507 29.86 26.96 -2.01
C ASP A 507 28.35 26.76 -1.79
N GLN A 508 27.53 26.95 -2.84
CA GLN A 508 26.08 26.70 -2.77
C GLN A 508 25.78 25.24 -2.42
N LEU A 509 26.49 24.31 -3.05
CA LEU A 509 26.33 22.88 -2.79
C LEU A 509 26.72 22.53 -1.34
N GLN A 510 27.79 23.13 -0.80
CA GLN A 510 28.18 22.95 0.58
C GLN A 510 27.15 23.54 1.56
N ILE A 511 26.56 24.70 1.24
CA ILE A 511 25.47 25.30 2.03
C ILE A 511 24.25 24.34 2.05
N ILE A 512 23.89 23.75 0.91
CA ILE A 512 22.82 22.74 0.82
C ILE A 512 23.15 21.50 1.67
N ARG A 513 24.37 20.95 1.57
CA ARG A 513 24.82 19.78 2.34
C ARG A 513 24.79 20.05 3.85
N ASN A 514 25.27 21.21 4.27
CA ASN A 514 25.19 21.67 5.66
C ASN A 514 23.73 21.79 6.14
N CYS A 515 22.83 22.26 5.28
CA CYS A 515 21.39 22.26 5.56
C CYS A 515 20.85 20.83 5.73
N ILE A 516 21.18 19.91 4.83
CA ILE A 516 20.74 18.51 4.92
C ILE A 516 21.27 17.83 6.17
N GLU A 517 22.46 18.18 6.66
CA GLU A 517 23.00 17.64 7.90
C GLU A 517 22.24 18.17 9.13
N ASN A 518 22.01 19.49 9.19
CA ASN A 518 21.57 20.17 10.40
C ASN A 518 20.06 20.42 10.49
N VAL A 519 19.32 20.23 9.39
CA VAL A 519 17.86 20.40 9.38
C VAL A 519 17.20 19.46 10.39
N THR A 520 16.25 20.00 11.14
CA THR A 520 15.44 19.24 12.08
C THR A 520 14.29 18.59 11.34
N LEU A 521 14.25 17.25 11.32
CA LEU A 521 13.23 16.44 10.64
C LEU A 521 12.55 15.49 11.65
N PRO A 522 11.24 15.23 11.51
CA PRO A 522 10.56 14.21 12.30
C PRO A 522 11.02 12.81 11.87
N THR A 523 10.89 11.83 12.78
CA THR A 523 11.44 10.47 12.59
C THR A 523 10.83 9.70 11.42
N TRP A 524 9.67 10.12 10.92
CA TRP A 524 9.01 9.47 9.78
C TRP A 524 9.42 10.05 8.43
N VAL A 525 10.14 11.17 8.40
CA VAL A 525 10.70 11.76 7.16
C VAL A 525 12.13 11.26 6.98
N GLN A 526 12.39 10.59 5.85
CA GLN A 526 13.74 10.14 5.51
C GLN A 526 14.61 11.34 5.16
N ARG A 527 15.73 11.50 5.87
CA ARG A 527 16.73 12.52 5.55
C ARG A 527 17.37 12.22 4.19
N PRO A 528 17.42 13.19 3.26
CA PRO A 528 18.18 13.05 2.03
C PRO A 528 19.68 12.82 2.30
N PRO A 529 20.45 12.38 1.30
CA PRO A 529 21.88 12.13 1.45
C PRO A 529 22.64 13.40 1.84
N ILE A 530 23.44 13.33 2.91
CA ILE A 530 24.23 14.47 3.38
C ILE A 530 25.31 14.85 2.36
N ASN A 531 25.81 13.88 1.60
CA ASN A 531 26.75 14.08 0.50
C ASN A 531 26.05 14.29 -0.86
N LEU A 532 24.91 15.00 -0.89
CA LEU A 532 24.16 15.27 -2.11
C LEU A 532 25.08 15.77 -3.25
N GLY A 533 24.94 15.21 -4.45
CA GLY A 533 25.78 15.51 -5.62
C GLY A 533 27.11 14.73 -5.70
N ASP A 534 27.45 13.91 -4.70
CA ASP A 534 28.61 13.02 -4.77
C ASP A 534 28.26 11.70 -5.48
N PRO A 535 29.04 11.25 -6.50
CA PRO A 535 28.81 9.99 -7.21
C PRO A 535 28.72 8.75 -6.30
N SER A 536 29.34 8.78 -5.12
CA SER A 536 29.38 7.66 -4.17
C SER A 536 28.02 7.26 -3.59
N HIS A 537 27.04 8.18 -3.55
CA HIS A 537 25.72 7.88 -3.02
C HIS A 537 24.83 7.11 -4.02
N GLY A 538 25.09 7.27 -5.32
CA GLY A 538 24.21 6.78 -6.38
C GLY A 538 22.94 7.64 -6.53
N LYS A 539 21.95 7.08 -7.23
CA LYS A 539 20.75 7.82 -7.67
C LYS A 539 19.77 8.09 -6.52
N LEU A 540 19.22 9.31 -6.53
CA LEU A 540 18.12 9.68 -5.65
C LEU A 540 16.82 8.99 -6.07
N LYS A 541 16.02 8.60 -5.08
CA LYS A 541 14.67 8.08 -5.25
C LYS A 541 13.65 9.20 -5.30
N ALA A 542 12.47 8.93 -5.87
CA ALA A 542 11.39 9.90 -6.01
C ALA A 542 10.98 10.58 -4.67
N HIS A 543 10.93 9.82 -3.56
CA HIS A 543 10.60 10.40 -2.25
C HIS A 543 11.72 11.29 -1.67
N GLU A 544 12.99 11.06 -2.05
CA GLU A 544 14.11 11.91 -1.66
C GLU A 544 14.04 13.23 -2.42
N TYR A 545 13.76 13.20 -3.73
CA TYR A 545 13.44 14.40 -4.50
C TYR A 545 12.28 15.18 -3.91
N LEU A 546 11.17 14.50 -3.57
CA LEU A 546 10.02 15.17 -2.97
C LEU A 546 10.39 15.86 -1.65
N THR A 547 11.20 15.21 -0.80
CA THR A 547 11.66 15.80 0.46
C THR A 547 12.57 17.01 0.23
N LEU A 548 13.48 16.93 -0.76
CA LEU A 548 14.32 18.05 -1.14
C LEU A 548 13.50 19.27 -1.57
N PHE A 549 12.56 19.10 -2.50
CA PHE A 549 11.80 20.22 -3.07
C PHE A 549 10.68 20.76 -2.16
N THR A 550 10.13 19.94 -1.26
CA THR A 550 9.03 20.39 -0.37
C THR A 550 9.50 20.82 1.01
N SER A 551 10.67 20.38 1.46
CA SER A 551 11.10 20.58 2.86
C SER A 551 12.52 21.12 3.03
N ILE A 552 13.47 20.83 2.13
CA ILE A 552 14.89 21.22 2.30
C ILE A 552 15.23 22.46 1.49
N PHE A 553 15.13 22.39 0.16
CA PHE A 553 15.45 23.49 -0.73
C PHE A 553 14.66 24.78 -0.44
N PRO A 554 13.35 24.72 -0.10
CA PRO A 554 12.62 25.92 0.31
C PRO A 554 13.17 26.63 1.56
N LEU A 555 13.97 25.94 2.40
CA LEU A 555 14.60 26.52 3.58
C LEU A 555 15.95 27.20 3.30
N ILE A 556 16.62 26.83 2.19
CA ILE A 556 18.05 27.18 1.99
C ILE A 556 18.36 27.83 0.65
N ILE A 557 17.69 27.44 -0.43
CA ILE A 557 17.92 28.05 -1.75
C ILE A 557 17.63 29.57 -1.73
N PRO A 558 16.55 30.05 -1.09
CA PRO A 558 16.30 31.48 -1.02
C PRO A 558 17.41 32.26 -0.29
N GLU A 559 18.19 31.63 0.61
CA GLU A 559 19.27 32.29 1.35
C GLU A 559 20.34 32.87 0.43
N PHE A 560 20.74 32.14 -0.61
CA PHE A 560 21.82 32.57 -1.50
C PHE A 560 21.35 33.16 -2.83
N TRP A 561 20.06 33.09 -3.20
CA TRP A 561 19.53 33.76 -4.40
C TRP A 561 18.72 35.03 -4.14
N SER A 562 18.48 35.40 -2.88
CA SER A 562 17.76 36.65 -2.51
C SER A 562 18.60 37.66 -1.73
N HIS A 563 19.92 37.49 -1.71
CA HIS A 563 20.83 38.37 -0.98
C HIS A 563 20.93 39.77 -1.61
N ALA A 564 21.45 40.75 -0.85
CA ALA A 564 21.50 42.15 -1.29
C ALA A 564 22.29 42.38 -2.60
N ASP A 565 23.29 41.53 -2.87
CA ASP A 565 24.13 41.57 -4.07
C ASP A 565 23.65 40.58 -5.17
N ALA A 566 22.45 40.00 -5.03
CA ALA A 566 21.95 39.01 -5.97
C ALA A 566 21.76 39.61 -7.37
N THR A 567 22.25 38.91 -8.38
CA THR A 567 22.16 39.34 -9.78
C THR A 567 20.73 39.20 -10.31
N ASP A 568 20.40 39.89 -11.41
CA ASP A 568 19.14 39.67 -12.13
C ASP A 568 18.95 38.19 -12.49
N ASN A 569 20.04 37.50 -12.81
CA ASN A 569 20.04 36.07 -13.11
C ASN A 569 19.67 35.24 -11.87
N ASP A 570 20.20 35.55 -10.69
CA ASP A 570 19.84 34.86 -9.43
C ASP A 570 18.36 35.04 -9.10
N GLN A 571 17.82 36.25 -9.31
CA GLN A 571 16.40 36.53 -9.11
C GLN A 571 15.52 35.74 -10.07
N GLN A 572 15.92 35.60 -11.34
CA GLN A 572 15.22 34.76 -12.31
C GLN A 572 15.27 33.28 -11.93
N HIS A 573 16.41 32.77 -11.44
CA HIS A 573 16.53 31.40 -10.93
C HIS A 573 15.64 31.17 -9.71
N LEU A 574 15.61 32.11 -8.76
CA LEU A 574 14.75 32.05 -7.58
C LEU A 574 13.26 32.03 -7.96
N GLN A 575 12.86 32.89 -8.91
CA GLN A 575 11.49 32.94 -9.41
C GLN A 575 11.09 31.64 -10.13
N CYS A 576 11.98 31.10 -10.97
CA CYS A 576 11.80 29.81 -11.62
C CYS A 576 11.63 28.68 -10.59
N PHE A 577 12.50 28.65 -9.58
CA PHE A 577 12.43 27.70 -8.46
C PHE A 577 11.13 27.83 -7.65
N HIS A 578 10.67 29.06 -7.40
CA HIS A 578 9.39 29.31 -6.74
C HIS A 578 8.21 28.72 -7.50
N TYR A 579 8.15 28.90 -8.83
CA TYR A 579 7.11 28.30 -9.65
C TYR A 579 7.11 26.77 -9.57
N LEU A 580 8.29 26.14 -9.66
CA LEU A 580 8.43 24.69 -9.53
C LEU A 580 7.99 24.18 -8.15
N VAL A 581 8.45 24.80 -7.07
CA VAL A 581 8.08 24.38 -5.70
C VAL A 581 6.60 24.60 -5.44
N SER A 582 6.02 25.70 -5.94
CA SER A 582 4.58 25.97 -5.81
C SER A 582 3.76 24.88 -6.48
N ALA A 583 4.08 24.55 -7.74
CA ALA A 583 3.43 23.46 -8.46
C ALA A 583 3.61 22.11 -7.74
N THR A 584 4.81 21.82 -7.25
CA THR A 584 5.14 20.59 -6.50
C THR A 584 4.32 20.47 -5.22
N ASN A 585 4.21 21.55 -4.43
CA ASN A 585 3.43 21.58 -3.20
C ASN A 585 1.92 21.38 -3.44
N ILE A 586 1.41 21.87 -4.58
CA ILE A 586 0.01 21.69 -4.96
C ILE A 586 -0.25 20.25 -5.44
N ILE A 587 0.54 19.73 -6.39
CA ILE A 587 0.33 18.39 -6.95
C ILE A 587 0.58 17.28 -5.92
N ALA A 588 1.47 17.52 -4.96
CA ALA A 588 1.72 16.60 -3.87
C ALA A 588 0.64 16.62 -2.77
N SER A 589 -0.33 17.53 -2.81
CA SER A 589 -1.39 17.62 -1.80
C SER A 589 -2.41 16.47 -1.91
N PHE A 590 -2.78 15.87 -0.78
CA PHE A 590 -3.89 14.92 -0.63
C PHE A 590 -5.27 15.61 -0.62
N SER A 591 -5.31 16.92 -0.88
CA SER A 591 -6.53 17.67 -1.14
C SER A 591 -6.34 18.60 -2.34
N THR A 592 -7.34 18.68 -3.20
CA THR A 592 -7.35 19.57 -4.36
C THR A 592 -8.73 20.22 -4.55
N SER A 593 -8.79 21.23 -5.41
CA SER A 593 -10.01 21.88 -5.90
C SER A 593 -9.74 22.33 -7.33
N PHE A 594 -10.75 22.89 -8.01
CA PHE A 594 -10.54 23.43 -9.35
C PHE A 594 -9.57 24.61 -9.31
N ASP A 595 -9.69 25.48 -8.30
CA ASP A 595 -8.79 26.62 -8.10
C ASP A 595 -7.35 26.19 -7.82
N LYS A 596 -7.16 25.13 -7.02
CA LYS A 596 -5.82 24.55 -6.79
C LYS A 596 -5.26 23.96 -8.09
N ALA A 597 -6.07 23.28 -8.89
CA ALA A 597 -5.65 22.73 -10.18
C ALA A 597 -5.28 23.84 -11.19
N ASP A 598 -6.02 24.95 -11.22
CA ASP A 598 -5.70 26.12 -12.03
C ASP A 598 -4.44 26.84 -11.53
N SER A 599 -4.25 26.93 -10.21
CA SER A 599 -3.03 27.45 -9.60
C SER A 599 -1.81 26.59 -9.93
N TYR A 600 -1.96 25.25 -9.92
CA TYR A 600 -0.93 24.33 -10.39
C TYR A 600 -0.54 24.63 -11.84
N MET A 601 -1.54 24.73 -12.72
CA MET A 601 -1.31 24.99 -14.14
C MET A 601 -0.60 26.32 -14.36
N HIS A 602 -1.05 27.37 -13.68
CA HIS A 602 -0.42 28.69 -13.72
C HIS A 602 1.07 28.63 -13.36
N HIS A 603 1.39 28.03 -12.20
CA HIS A 603 2.77 27.91 -11.76
C HIS A 603 3.60 27.01 -12.68
N TYR A 604 3.04 25.90 -13.16
CA TYR A 604 3.80 24.96 -13.99
C TYR A 604 4.08 25.52 -15.40
N ILE A 605 3.14 26.25 -16.00
CA ILE A 605 3.36 26.99 -17.26
C ILE A 605 4.40 28.10 -17.05
N ALA A 606 4.31 28.85 -15.94
CA ALA A 606 5.29 29.89 -15.63
C ALA A 606 6.70 29.31 -15.42
N TYR A 607 6.81 28.14 -14.77
CA TYR A 607 8.06 27.38 -14.67
C TYR A 607 8.59 26.99 -16.05
N ARG A 608 7.75 26.41 -16.92
CA ARG A 608 8.11 26.06 -18.31
C ARG A 608 8.63 27.26 -19.11
N ALA A 609 7.95 28.40 -19.01
CA ALA A 609 8.37 29.63 -19.68
C ALA A 609 9.70 30.15 -19.12
N ALA A 610 9.91 30.06 -17.80
CA ALA A 610 11.14 30.47 -17.15
C ALA A 610 12.33 29.59 -17.57
N ILE A 611 12.18 28.27 -17.65
CA ILE A 611 13.26 27.39 -18.11
C ILE A 611 13.58 27.58 -19.60
N GLN A 612 12.58 27.87 -20.45
CA GLN A 612 12.81 28.20 -21.86
C GLN A 612 13.62 29.50 -22.01
N HIS A 613 13.41 30.46 -21.12
CA HIS A 613 14.15 31.72 -21.10
C HIS A 613 15.57 31.57 -20.54
N LEU A 614 15.71 30.90 -19.40
CA LEU A 614 16.98 30.70 -18.70
C LEU A 614 17.91 29.72 -19.43
N PHE A 615 17.32 28.71 -20.07
CA PHE A 615 18.03 27.58 -20.66
C PHE A 615 17.57 27.31 -22.11
N PRO A 616 17.67 28.28 -23.03
CA PRO A 616 17.12 28.19 -24.39
C PRO A 616 17.74 27.08 -25.25
N HIS A 617 18.90 26.56 -24.83
CA HIS A 617 19.62 25.48 -25.51
C HIS A 617 19.31 24.09 -24.93
N PHE A 618 18.49 24.00 -23.88
CA PHE A 618 18.09 22.75 -23.24
C PHE A 618 16.65 22.41 -23.64
N PRO A 619 16.44 21.44 -24.55
CA PRO A 619 15.11 21.09 -25.00
C PRO A 619 14.30 20.43 -23.87
N SER A 620 13.01 20.68 -23.85
CA SER A 620 12.08 20.06 -22.92
C SER A 620 11.98 18.56 -23.18
N LYS A 621 11.89 17.79 -22.10
CA LYS A 621 11.62 16.34 -22.15
C LYS A 621 10.11 16.07 -22.17
N PRO A 622 9.64 14.91 -22.68
CA PRO A 622 8.23 14.55 -22.69
C PRO A 622 7.51 14.72 -21.34
N ASN A 623 8.20 14.41 -20.24
CA ASN A 623 7.65 14.60 -18.88
C ASN A 623 7.26 16.05 -18.58
N HIS A 624 7.97 17.04 -19.14
CA HIS A 624 7.60 18.45 -19.02
C HIS A 624 6.25 18.74 -19.68
N HIS A 625 5.93 18.09 -20.80
CA HIS A 625 4.63 18.23 -21.44
C HIS A 625 3.55 17.43 -20.70
N TYR A 626 3.82 16.18 -20.32
CA TYR A 626 2.87 15.33 -19.58
C TYR A 626 2.39 15.98 -18.28
N ALA A 627 3.29 16.63 -17.55
CA ALA A 627 2.94 17.34 -16.33
C ALA A 627 2.02 18.56 -16.55
N MET A 628 1.89 19.08 -17.77
CA MET A 628 0.87 20.09 -18.10
C MET A 628 -0.55 19.49 -18.16
N HIS A 629 -0.72 18.17 -18.25
CA HIS A 629 -2.05 17.55 -18.15
C HIS A 629 -2.53 17.36 -16.71
N ASN A 630 -1.64 17.50 -15.72
CA ASN A 630 -1.97 17.27 -14.31
C ASN A 630 -3.09 18.18 -13.79
N GLY A 631 -3.19 19.43 -14.27
CA GLY A 631 -4.30 20.32 -13.88
C GLY A 631 -5.67 19.73 -14.25
N ASP A 632 -5.81 19.20 -15.46
CA ASP A 632 -7.03 18.52 -15.90
C ASP A 632 -7.25 17.19 -15.15
N LEU A 633 -6.18 16.44 -14.89
CA LEU A 633 -6.27 15.20 -14.11
C LEU A 633 -6.73 15.48 -12.68
N MET A 634 -6.24 16.54 -12.03
CA MET A 634 -6.69 16.95 -10.68
C MET A 634 -8.17 17.32 -10.67
N LYS A 635 -8.66 18.02 -11.69
CA LYS A 635 -10.09 18.35 -11.83
C LYS A 635 -10.95 17.11 -12.05
N ARG A 636 -10.44 16.11 -12.76
CA ARG A 636 -11.17 14.88 -13.11
C ARG A 636 -11.18 13.83 -12.00
N TRP A 637 -10.01 13.55 -11.44
CA TRP A 637 -9.75 12.44 -10.51
C TRP A 637 -9.58 12.88 -9.06
N GLY A 638 -9.59 14.19 -8.77
CA GLY A 638 -9.31 14.71 -7.44
C GLY A 638 -7.80 14.69 -7.13
N PRO A 639 -7.38 14.57 -5.86
CA PRO A 639 -5.98 14.67 -5.49
C PRO A 639 -5.17 13.48 -6.05
N LEU A 640 -4.22 13.75 -6.95
CA LEU A 640 -3.42 12.71 -7.62
C LEU A 640 -2.54 11.84 -6.69
N PRO A 641 -2.05 12.31 -5.53
CA PRO A 641 -1.35 11.42 -4.58
C PRO A 641 -2.20 10.22 -4.15
N SER A 642 -3.53 10.36 -4.14
CA SER A 642 -4.48 9.28 -3.87
C SER A 642 -4.59 8.26 -5.01
N LEU A 643 -3.94 8.46 -6.15
CA LEU A 643 -3.81 7.51 -7.25
C LEU A 643 -2.34 7.27 -7.66
N SER A 644 -1.39 7.60 -6.78
CA SER A 644 0.04 7.49 -7.08
C SER A 644 0.58 6.06 -7.09
N GLU A 645 1.67 5.85 -7.83
CA GLU A 645 2.36 4.57 -7.94
C GLU A 645 3.10 4.15 -6.66
N PHE A 646 3.37 5.08 -5.74
CA PHE A 646 4.09 4.82 -4.48
C PHE A 646 3.46 3.68 -3.66
N PHE A 647 2.14 3.47 -3.76
CA PHE A 647 1.48 2.36 -3.08
C PHE A 647 1.90 1.01 -3.66
N GLY A 648 1.99 0.90 -4.99
CA GLY A 648 2.42 -0.31 -5.69
C GLY A 648 3.93 -0.54 -5.60
N GLU A 649 4.75 0.52 -5.63
CA GLU A 649 6.21 0.41 -5.45
C GLU A 649 6.57 -0.21 -4.09
N ARG A 650 5.82 0.12 -3.02
CA ARG A 650 6.00 -0.52 -1.71
C ARG A 650 5.74 -2.02 -1.77
N VAL A 651 4.76 -2.46 -2.57
CA VAL A 651 4.52 -3.89 -2.80
C VAL A 651 5.66 -4.49 -3.60
N ASN A 652 6.19 -3.81 -4.62
CA ASN A 652 7.38 -4.27 -5.36
C ASN A 652 8.56 -4.48 -4.42
N GLY A 653 8.83 -3.55 -3.50
CA GLY A 653 9.84 -3.70 -2.45
C GLY A 653 9.58 -4.90 -1.52
N MET A 654 8.32 -5.15 -1.14
CA MET A 654 7.95 -6.35 -0.38
C MET A 654 8.23 -7.63 -1.18
N LEU A 655 7.91 -7.66 -2.47
CA LEU A 655 8.18 -8.82 -3.34
C LEU A 655 9.69 -9.06 -3.49
N GLN A 656 10.50 -8.02 -3.67
CA GLN A 656 11.96 -8.10 -3.68
C GLN A 656 12.56 -8.71 -2.41
N SER A 657 11.93 -8.46 -1.26
CA SER A 657 12.37 -9.03 0.04
C SER A 657 12.03 -10.51 0.22
N THR A 658 11.23 -11.09 -0.68
CA THR A 658 10.80 -12.49 -0.58
C THR A 658 12.00 -13.42 -0.70
N LYS A 659 12.17 -14.32 0.27
CA LYS A 659 13.18 -15.38 0.21
C LYS A 659 12.86 -16.36 -0.91
N THR A 660 13.57 -16.24 -2.02
CA THR A 660 13.46 -17.13 -3.17
C THR A 660 14.73 -17.98 -3.28
N ASN A 661 14.66 -19.14 -3.92
CA ASN A 661 15.85 -19.94 -4.22
C ASN A 661 16.75 -19.30 -5.30
N ARG A 662 16.43 -18.07 -5.76
CA ARG A 662 17.12 -17.29 -6.81
C ARG A 662 17.33 -18.06 -8.11
N ARG A 663 16.55 -19.12 -8.36
CA ARG A 663 16.62 -19.91 -9.59
C ARG A 663 15.65 -19.33 -10.61
N ILE A 664 16.14 -18.36 -11.38
CA ILE A 664 15.69 -18.23 -12.78
C ILE A 664 16.47 -19.28 -13.57
N ASN A 665 15.81 -20.14 -14.33
CA ASN A 665 16.51 -21.02 -15.27
C ASN A 665 17.16 -20.16 -16.36
N LYS A 666 18.41 -19.76 -16.14
CA LYS A 666 19.21 -18.94 -17.07
C LYS A 666 19.56 -19.67 -18.37
N HIS A 667 19.42 -20.98 -18.42
CA HIS A 667 19.63 -21.73 -19.65
C HIS A 667 18.32 -21.75 -20.46
N LEU A 668 18.29 -21.02 -21.59
CA LEU A 668 17.40 -21.18 -22.76
C LEU A 668 16.15 -20.26 -22.94
N ASN A 669 16.06 -19.05 -22.36
CA ASN A 669 14.83 -18.23 -22.49
C ASN A 669 13.58 -19.01 -22.05
N GLU A 670 13.70 -19.83 -21.00
CA GLU A 670 12.63 -20.67 -20.48
C GLU A 670 12.19 -20.17 -19.10
N ASN A 671 11.02 -19.52 -19.03
CA ASN A 671 10.40 -19.17 -17.75
C ASN A 671 9.75 -20.41 -17.10
N THR A 672 10.60 -21.32 -16.63
CA THR A 672 10.24 -22.44 -15.74
C THR A 672 10.69 -22.21 -14.30
N GLY A 673 11.12 -20.98 -13.97
CA GLY A 673 11.40 -20.60 -12.60
C GLY A 673 10.10 -20.57 -11.79
N ASP A 674 10.15 -21.01 -10.53
CA ASP A 674 9.04 -20.84 -9.58
C ASP A 674 9.13 -19.48 -8.86
N LEU A 675 9.81 -18.48 -9.46
CA LEU A 675 10.11 -17.20 -8.80
C LEU A 675 8.85 -16.36 -8.64
N ASP A 676 8.16 -16.09 -9.74
CA ASP A 676 6.84 -15.45 -9.83
C ASP A 676 5.82 -16.19 -8.94
N LEU A 677 5.75 -17.52 -9.06
CA LEU A 677 4.87 -18.36 -8.25
C LEU A 677 5.16 -18.21 -6.75
N THR A 678 6.44 -18.19 -6.36
CA THR A 678 6.84 -18.06 -4.95
C THR A 678 6.48 -16.68 -4.42
N MET A 679 6.83 -15.62 -5.15
CA MET A 679 6.54 -14.24 -4.75
C MET A 679 5.03 -14.00 -4.62
N LEU A 680 4.25 -14.39 -5.63
CA LEU A 680 2.78 -14.30 -5.61
C LEU A 680 2.19 -15.05 -4.41
N ARG A 681 2.59 -16.32 -4.23
CA ARG A 681 2.07 -17.18 -3.15
C ARG A 681 2.42 -16.64 -1.77
N GLN A 682 3.63 -16.13 -1.56
CA GLN A 682 4.05 -15.60 -0.26
C GLN A 682 3.34 -14.27 0.05
N TYR A 683 3.21 -13.40 -0.94
CA TYR A 683 2.45 -12.15 -0.80
C TYR A 683 0.98 -12.44 -0.43
N SER A 684 0.29 -13.30 -1.18
CA SER A 684 -1.12 -13.60 -0.91
C SER A 684 -1.33 -14.30 0.44
N ARG A 685 -0.40 -15.17 0.88
CA ARG A 685 -0.43 -15.75 2.25
C ARG A 685 -0.30 -14.69 3.32
N ARG A 686 0.64 -13.74 3.13
CA ARG A 686 0.83 -12.62 4.04
C ARG A 686 -0.41 -11.73 4.08
N ALA A 687 -0.98 -11.38 2.93
CA ALA A 687 -2.22 -10.60 2.83
C ALA A 687 -3.37 -11.25 3.61
N ARG A 688 -3.57 -12.57 3.47
CA ARG A 688 -4.58 -13.32 4.24
C ARG A 688 -4.30 -13.35 5.75
N LEU A 689 -3.04 -13.49 6.14
CA LEU A 689 -2.65 -13.45 7.55
C LEU A 689 -2.94 -12.07 8.17
N GLU A 690 -2.58 -10.98 7.48
CA GLU A 690 -2.83 -9.61 7.95
C GLU A 690 -4.34 -9.35 8.06
N ALA A 691 -5.14 -9.80 7.09
CA ALA A 691 -6.60 -9.73 7.17
C ALA A 691 -7.14 -10.41 8.45
N MET A 692 -6.68 -11.62 8.75
CA MET A 692 -7.11 -12.34 9.95
C MET A 692 -6.75 -11.58 11.23
N LEU A 693 -5.51 -11.10 11.34
CA LEU A 693 -5.03 -10.35 12.50
C LEU A 693 -5.76 -9.01 12.68
N TYR A 694 -6.18 -8.39 11.57
CA TYR A 694 -6.94 -7.15 11.57
C TYR A 694 -8.39 -7.36 11.98
N ASP A 695 -9.07 -8.36 11.39
CA ASP A 695 -10.51 -8.58 11.61
C ASP A 695 -10.81 -9.13 13.01
N ARG A 696 -9.83 -9.77 13.69
CA ARG A 696 -9.92 -10.25 15.09
C ARG A 696 -11.16 -11.10 15.40
N SER A 697 -11.70 -11.79 14.40
CA SER A 697 -12.99 -12.48 14.47
C SER A 697 -13.00 -13.73 15.36
N ARG A 698 -11.83 -14.30 15.65
CA ARG A 698 -11.68 -15.52 16.49
C ARG A 698 -10.94 -15.22 17.80
N PRO A 699 -11.29 -15.87 18.93
CA PRO A 699 -10.67 -15.60 20.24
C PRO A 699 -9.15 -15.76 20.27
N GLY A 700 -8.60 -16.82 19.65
CA GLY A 700 -7.15 -17.05 19.55
C GLY A 700 -6.44 -15.96 18.74
N VAL A 701 -7.06 -15.54 17.63
CA VAL A 701 -6.56 -14.47 16.76
C VAL A 701 -6.57 -13.11 17.47
N LYS A 702 -7.63 -12.79 18.21
CA LYS A 702 -7.74 -11.54 18.98
C LYS A 702 -6.61 -11.43 20.01
N THR A 703 -6.34 -12.52 20.73
CA THR A 703 -5.27 -12.57 21.73
C THR A 703 -3.90 -12.36 21.08
N LEU A 704 -3.62 -13.10 19.99
CA LEU A 704 -2.37 -12.95 19.25
C LEU A 704 -2.21 -11.54 18.66
N SER A 705 -3.28 -10.98 18.08
CA SER A 705 -3.27 -9.64 17.51
C SER A 705 -2.94 -8.58 18.56
N ASN A 706 -3.45 -8.71 19.79
CA ASN A 706 -3.09 -7.80 20.88
C ASN A 706 -1.61 -7.91 21.28
N ILE A 707 -1.02 -9.11 21.19
CA ILE A 707 0.40 -9.34 21.50
C ILE A 707 1.29 -8.78 20.38
N LEU A 708 1.00 -9.14 19.13
CA LEU A 708 1.79 -8.73 17.96
C LEU A 708 1.65 -7.23 17.68
N ASN A 709 0.49 -6.66 17.96
CA ASN A 709 0.21 -5.23 17.87
C ASN A 709 0.25 -4.56 19.24
N TYR A 710 1.08 -5.04 20.18
CA TYR A 710 1.27 -4.36 21.47
C TYR A 710 1.76 -2.93 21.21
N ARG A 711 0.81 -2.01 21.25
CA ARG A 711 1.02 -0.57 21.28
C ARG A 711 0.90 -0.20 22.77
N PRO A 712 1.92 0.44 23.38
CA PRO A 712 1.71 1.05 24.69
C PRO A 712 0.49 1.97 24.57
N HIS A 713 -0.55 1.66 25.34
CA HIS A 713 -1.93 2.16 25.21
C HIS A 713 -2.04 3.62 24.73
N THR A 714 -2.30 3.83 23.43
CA THR A 714 -2.73 5.13 22.86
C THR A 714 -3.72 5.00 21.70
N ASP A 715 -4.60 4.00 21.71
CA ASP A 715 -5.80 4.03 20.86
C ASP A 715 -7.02 4.22 21.76
N LEU A 716 -7.37 5.49 21.98
CA LEU A 716 -8.56 5.90 22.72
C LEU A 716 -9.69 6.28 21.75
N ALA A 717 -10.44 5.27 21.33
CA ALA A 717 -11.81 5.47 20.89
C ALA A 717 -12.66 4.34 21.47
N SER A 718 -13.61 4.70 22.34
CA SER A 718 -14.75 3.92 22.86
C SER A 718 -14.70 3.20 24.21
N ASN A 719 -13.59 3.13 24.96
CA ASN A 719 -13.64 2.53 26.31
C ASN A 719 -13.71 3.59 27.40
N LEU A 720 -14.85 3.65 28.11
CA LEU A 720 -14.94 4.37 29.37
C LEU A 720 -14.10 3.63 30.41
N LEU A 721 -13.25 4.36 31.13
CA LEU A 721 -12.48 3.85 32.26
C LEU A 721 -13.42 3.56 33.43
N THR A 722 -13.15 2.46 34.13
CA THR A 722 -13.76 2.15 35.41
C THR A 722 -13.06 2.90 36.54
N GLY A 723 -13.77 3.17 37.65
CA GLY A 723 -13.17 3.86 38.82
C GLY A 723 -11.86 3.26 39.34
N PRO A 724 -11.70 1.92 39.41
CA PRO A 724 -10.42 1.30 39.76
C PRO A 724 -9.29 1.59 38.77
N GLU A 725 -9.58 1.62 37.46
CA GLU A 725 -8.58 1.94 36.43
C GLU A 725 -8.12 3.40 36.54
N GLU A 726 -9.05 4.32 36.78
CA GLU A 726 -8.71 5.73 37.04
C GLU A 726 -7.81 5.89 38.27
N ALA A 727 -8.16 5.20 39.37
CA ALA A 727 -7.37 5.24 40.60
C ALA A 727 -5.95 4.69 40.39
N GLU A 728 -5.80 3.57 39.69
CA GLU A 728 -4.49 2.98 39.37
C GLU A 728 -3.64 3.92 38.50
N ILE A 729 -4.26 4.55 37.49
CA ILE A 729 -3.57 5.54 36.63
C ILE A 729 -3.04 6.72 37.47
N LEU A 730 -3.85 7.25 38.38
CA LEU A 730 -3.53 8.41 39.21
C LEU A 730 -2.55 8.08 40.35
N HIS A 731 -2.57 6.87 40.88
CA HIS A 731 -1.68 6.43 41.96
C HIS A 731 -0.20 6.55 41.58
N HIS A 732 0.15 6.08 40.37
CA HIS A 732 1.52 6.15 39.84
C HIS A 732 1.88 7.49 39.20
N ALA A 733 0.91 8.36 38.96
CA ALA A 733 1.12 9.64 38.30
C ALA A 733 1.73 10.69 39.26
N PRO A 734 2.68 11.55 38.84
CA PRO A 734 3.13 12.68 39.65
C PRO A 734 2.04 13.75 39.82
N LYS A 735 2.21 14.62 40.84
CA LYS A 735 1.33 15.78 41.06
C LYS A 735 1.51 16.81 39.93
N LEU A 736 0.42 17.47 39.56
CA LEU A 736 0.44 18.68 38.75
C LEU A 736 0.97 19.85 39.58
N ASP A 737 1.72 20.75 38.96
CA ASP A 737 2.00 22.05 39.58
C ASP A 737 0.77 22.97 39.45
N ASP A 738 0.77 24.08 40.19
CA ASP A 738 -0.40 24.96 40.30
C ASP A 738 -0.70 25.68 38.97
N GLU A 739 0.33 26.00 38.18
CA GLU A 739 0.21 26.62 36.86
C GLU A 739 -0.40 25.63 35.85
N GLU A 740 0.11 24.41 35.77
CA GLU A 740 -0.41 23.33 34.92
C GLU A 740 -1.86 23.00 35.28
N TYR A 741 -2.17 22.90 36.58
CA TYR A 741 -3.52 22.61 37.04
C TYR A 741 -4.49 23.72 36.63
N THR A 742 -4.11 24.98 36.85
CA THR A 742 -4.94 26.14 36.51
C THR A 742 -5.15 26.26 35.00
N ALA A 743 -4.09 26.08 34.21
CA ALA A 743 -4.15 26.13 32.76
C ALA A 743 -5.04 25.01 32.18
N LEU A 744 -4.89 23.77 32.67
CA LEU A 744 -5.76 22.65 32.27
C LEU A 744 -7.22 22.87 32.66
N LEU A 745 -7.46 23.39 33.86
CA LEU A 745 -8.82 23.68 34.33
C LEU A 745 -9.49 24.72 33.43
N HIS A 746 -8.79 25.82 33.14
CA HIS A 746 -9.28 26.87 32.26
C HIS A 746 -9.55 26.34 30.84
N TYR A 747 -8.61 25.56 30.28
CA TYR A 747 -8.76 24.92 28.98
C TYR A 747 -10.01 24.04 28.90
N LEU A 748 -10.21 23.17 29.89
CA LEU A 748 -11.34 22.26 29.93
C LEU A 748 -12.68 23.01 30.08
N GLN A 749 -12.74 23.99 30.97
CA GLN A 749 -13.93 24.80 31.18
C GLN A 749 -14.30 25.62 29.94
N HIS A 750 -13.32 26.19 29.25
CA HIS A 750 -13.54 26.92 28.00
C HIS A 750 -14.11 26.01 26.90
N ASN A 751 -13.64 24.77 26.81
CA ASN A 751 -14.16 23.76 25.89
C ASN A 751 -15.46 23.09 26.36
N GLY A 752 -16.21 23.71 27.27
CA GLY A 752 -17.52 23.25 27.72
C GLY A 752 -17.52 22.05 28.66
N CYS A 753 -16.36 21.63 29.19
CA CYS A 753 -16.31 20.57 30.19
C CYS A 753 -16.75 21.10 31.56
N LEU A 754 -17.84 20.56 32.10
CA LEU A 754 -18.32 20.86 33.46
C LEU A 754 -17.41 20.20 34.50
N ILE A 755 -16.26 20.82 34.78
CA ILE A 755 -15.25 20.35 35.73
C ILE A 755 -14.91 21.42 36.78
N ARG A 756 -14.77 21.01 38.04
CA ARG A 756 -14.55 21.90 39.20
C ARG A 756 -13.09 21.87 39.67
N HIS A 757 -12.65 22.96 40.27
CA HIS A 757 -11.37 23.01 40.98
C HIS A 757 -11.45 22.14 42.24
N TRP A 758 -10.37 21.41 42.58
CA TRP A 758 -10.40 20.45 43.69
C TRP A 758 -10.62 21.10 45.06
N MET A 759 -10.21 22.36 45.23
CA MET A 759 -10.40 23.13 46.46
C MET A 759 -11.79 23.79 46.59
N ASP A 760 -12.68 23.73 45.58
CA ASP A 760 -13.99 24.40 45.61
C ASP A 760 -15.03 23.64 46.45
N LEU A 761 -14.72 23.50 47.74
CA LEU A 761 -15.52 22.78 48.72
C LEU A 761 -16.70 23.64 49.23
N PRO A 762 -17.90 23.07 49.43
CA PRO A 762 -18.27 21.67 49.23
C PRO A 762 -18.61 21.34 47.77
N HIS A 763 -18.24 20.13 47.32
CA HIS A 763 -18.61 19.61 46.01
C HIS A 763 -20.02 19.03 46.02
N PRO A 764 -20.91 19.42 45.09
CA PRO A 764 -22.19 18.74 44.85
C PRO A 764 -22.00 17.25 44.51
N ALA A 765 -22.99 16.42 44.81
CA ALA A 765 -22.97 15.00 44.43
C ALA A 765 -22.78 14.83 42.91
N ASN A 766 -21.91 13.90 42.51
CA ASN A 766 -21.53 13.62 41.12
C ASN A 766 -20.80 14.77 40.39
N SER A 767 -20.17 15.69 41.12
CA SER A 767 -19.32 16.71 40.49
C SER A 767 -18.07 16.08 39.86
N ASN A 768 -17.78 16.43 38.60
CA ASN A 768 -16.48 16.12 38.01
C ASN A 768 -15.44 17.09 38.56
N ILE A 769 -14.41 16.56 39.20
CA ILE A 769 -13.30 17.35 39.74
C ILE A 769 -12.06 17.02 38.91
N LEU A 770 -11.28 18.04 38.54
CA LEU A 770 -10.04 17.81 37.81
C LEU A 770 -9.04 17.07 38.73
N PRO A 771 -8.49 15.92 38.30
CA PRO A 771 -7.47 15.23 39.10
C PRO A 771 -6.23 16.11 39.31
N THR A 772 -5.65 16.03 40.50
CA THR A 772 -4.42 16.77 40.85
C THR A 772 -3.13 16.08 40.41
N ARG A 773 -3.24 14.95 39.72
CA ARG A 773 -2.11 14.11 39.28
C ARG A 773 -2.29 13.72 37.82
N ALA A 774 -1.21 13.68 37.06
CA ALA A 774 -1.23 13.31 35.64
C ALA A 774 0.03 12.55 35.23
N ARG A 775 -0.11 11.57 34.35
CA ARG A 775 1.03 10.89 33.72
C ARG A 775 1.75 11.87 32.80
N ARG A 776 3.08 11.77 32.72
CA ARG A 776 3.95 12.66 31.94
C ARG A 776 4.73 11.89 30.88
N PRO A 777 4.06 11.36 29.84
CA PRO A 777 4.77 10.68 28.75
C PRO A 777 5.73 11.65 28.03
N LEU A 778 6.90 11.16 27.64
CA LEU A 778 7.83 11.94 26.82
C LEU A 778 7.44 11.96 25.34
N GLN A 779 6.67 10.96 24.92
CA GLN A 779 6.21 10.77 23.55
C GLN A 779 4.84 10.08 23.52
N ILE A 780 4.09 10.33 22.46
CA ILE A 780 2.81 9.70 22.15
C ILE A 780 2.78 9.27 20.69
N GLN A 781 1.97 8.27 20.37
CA GLN A 781 1.64 7.97 18.98
C GLN A 781 0.24 8.50 18.65
N HIS A 782 0.13 9.19 17.52
CA HIS A 782 -1.12 9.68 16.97
C HIS A 782 -1.06 9.61 15.44
N LYS A 783 -2.10 9.07 14.80
CA LYS A 783 -2.17 8.86 13.32
C LYS A 783 -0.90 8.21 12.72
N GLU A 784 -0.40 7.16 13.37
CA GLU A 784 0.83 6.42 12.99
C GLU A 784 2.14 7.21 13.07
N GLN A 785 2.10 8.44 13.58
CA GLN A 785 3.28 9.27 13.81
C GLN A 785 3.60 9.37 15.30
N THR A 786 4.89 9.53 15.62
CA THR A 786 5.35 9.74 17.00
C THR A 786 5.57 11.22 17.23
N PHE A 787 4.87 11.78 18.21
CA PHE A 787 5.05 13.15 18.68
C PHE A 787 5.76 13.10 20.03
N SER A 788 6.70 14.00 20.28
CA SER A 788 7.46 13.98 21.53
C SER A 788 7.74 15.37 22.07
N CYS A 789 8.00 15.45 23.36
CA CYS A 789 8.54 16.66 23.97
C CYS A 789 9.87 17.04 23.31
N GLN A 790 10.15 18.34 23.19
CA GLN A 790 11.36 18.88 22.54
C GLN A 790 12.64 18.33 23.17
N ARG A 791 12.67 18.19 24.50
CA ARG A 791 13.78 17.57 25.25
C ARG A 791 14.03 16.10 24.92
N SER A 792 13.04 15.41 24.35
CA SER A 792 13.13 13.99 23.98
C SER A 792 13.59 13.84 22.53
N HIS A 793 12.98 14.56 21.61
CA HIS A 793 13.37 14.60 20.20
C HIS A 793 12.88 15.90 19.56
N THR A 794 13.82 16.73 19.12
CA THR A 794 13.53 18.07 18.55
C THR A 794 12.61 17.98 17.34
N GLY A 795 12.90 17.08 16.39
CA GLY A 795 12.11 16.92 15.16
C GLY A 795 10.68 16.40 15.33
N ASN A 796 10.41 15.67 16.42
CA ASN A 796 9.06 15.15 16.70
C ASN A 796 8.26 16.11 17.58
N SER A 797 8.86 17.24 17.96
CA SER A 797 8.25 18.25 18.83
C SER A 797 7.70 19.43 18.07
N GLY A 798 8.31 19.82 16.95
CA GLY A 798 7.83 20.93 16.13
C GLY A 798 6.54 20.55 15.41
N ILE A 799 5.44 21.26 15.69
CA ILE A 799 4.12 20.93 15.16
C ILE A 799 3.38 22.17 14.62
N LEU A 800 2.62 21.95 13.56
CA LEU A 800 1.56 22.83 13.08
C LEU A 800 0.22 22.29 13.62
N PHE A 801 -0.61 23.15 14.22
CA PHE A 801 -1.86 22.73 14.84
C PHE A 801 -2.92 23.84 14.78
N TYR A 802 -4.19 23.47 14.99
CA TYR A 802 -5.26 24.44 15.24
C TYR A 802 -5.27 24.79 16.73
N ASP A 803 -5.16 26.07 17.06
CA ASP A 803 -5.36 26.53 18.43
C ASP A 803 -6.85 26.33 18.80
N PRO A 804 -7.17 25.53 19.84
CA PRO A 804 -8.55 25.25 20.19
C PRO A 804 -9.36 26.50 20.59
N LEU A 805 -8.70 27.54 21.11
CA LEU A 805 -9.36 28.76 21.57
C LEU A 805 -9.67 29.71 20.41
N SER A 806 -8.67 30.00 19.57
CA SER A 806 -8.84 30.92 18.44
C SER A 806 -9.32 30.24 17.15
N GLN A 807 -9.22 28.91 17.05
CA GLN A 807 -9.42 28.12 15.83
C GLN A 807 -8.48 28.49 14.67
N HIS A 808 -7.43 29.29 14.93
CA HIS A 808 -6.44 29.67 13.94
C HIS A 808 -5.32 28.62 13.85
N ARG A 809 -4.72 28.50 12.65
CA ARG A 809 -3.52 27.69 12.46
C ARG A 809 -2.33 28.39 13.10
N THR A 810 -1.67 27.71 14.03
CA THR A 810 -0.46 28.20 14.68
C THR A 810 0.59 27.10 14.75
N ASN A 811 1.80 27.45 15.17
CA ASN A 811 2.94 26.55 15.20
C ASN A 811 3.80 26.77 16.45
N GLY A 812 4.45 25.70 16.89
CA GLY A 812 5.27 25.71 18.09
C GLY A 812 5.99 24.39 18.29
N PHE A 813 6.59 24.21 19.46
CA PHE A 813 7.20 22.95 19.86
C PHE A 813 6.55 22.39 21.13
N ILE A 814 6.40 21.07 21.18
CA ILE A 814 5.81 20.37 22.32
C ILE A 814 6.78 20.46 23.49
N GLU A 815 6.40 21.18 24.54
CA GLU A 815 7.20 21.31 25.75
C GLU A 815 6.97 20.11 26.68
N LYS A 816 5.68 19.80 26.92
CA LYS A 816 5.24 18.74 27.83
C LYS A 816 3.95 18.08 27.33
N ILE A 817 3.80 16.80 27.67
CA ILE A 817 2.60 16.01 27.37
C ILE A 817 2.07 15.45 28.68
N LEU A 818 0.77 15.64 28.94
CA LEU A 818 0.07 15.18 30.13
C LEU A 818 -1.05 14.21 29.75
N GLN A 819 -1.20 13.15 30.53
CA GLN A 819 -2.29 12.18 30.37
C GLN A 819 -2.99 11.94 31.69
N LEU A 820 -4.31 12.16 31.72
CA LEU A 820 -5.12 11.99 32.93
C LEU A 820 -6.56 11.61 32.58
N PRO A 821 -7.23 10.85 33.47
CA PRO A 821 -8.65 10.54 33.31
C PRO A 821 -9.49 11.80 33.49
N VAL A 822 -10.32 12.11 32.50
CA VAL A 822 -11.31 13.19 32.54
C VAL A 822 -12.63 12.60 32.04
N GLN A 823 -13.67 12.64 32.87
CA GLN A 823 -15.00 12.10 32.55
C GLN A 823 -14.93 10.63 32.06
N SER A 824 -14.22 9.78 32.80
CA SER A 824 -14.08 8.35 32.46
C SER A 824 -13.38 8.08 31.13
N ARG A 825 -12.53 8.99 30.67
CA ARG A 825 -11.69 8.81 29.48
C ARG A 825 -10.26 9.27 29.75
N LEU A 826 -9.28 8.47 29.36
CA LEU A 826 -7.88 8.89 29.42
C LEU A 826 -7.60 9.90 28.30
N ARG A 827 -7.58 11.19 28.61
CA ARG A 827 -7.28 12.25 27.65
C ARG A 827 -5.80 12.60 27.64
N THR A 828 -5.32 13.08 26.50
CA THR A 828 -3.94 13.53 26.31
C THR A 828 -3.94 15.01 26.02
N PHE A 829 -3.25 15.80 26.83
CA PHE A 829 -3.08 17.24 26.67
C PHE A 829 -1.63 17.55 26.35
N ILE A 830 -1.42 18.43 25.38
CA ILE A 830 -0.12 18.76 24.83
C ILE A 830 0.07 20.25 25.04
N PHE A 831 1.11 20.60 25.79
CA PHE A 831 1.46 22.00 26.02
C PHE A 831 2.51 22.37 24.97
N VAL A 832 2.18 23.38 24.20
CA VAL A 832 2.95 23.81 23.05
C VAL A 832 3.43 25.23 23.31
N HIS A 833 4.75 25.39 23.28
CA HIS A 833 5.35 26.70 23.34
C HIS A 833 5.34 27.29 21.92
N LEU A 834 4.73 28.44 21.73
CA LEU A 834 4.60 29.04 20.39
C LEU A 834 5.95 29.52 19.87
N HIS A 835 6.16 29.46 18.55
CA HIS A 835 7.32 30.11 17.94
C HIS A 835 7.13 31.63 17.97
N ARG A 836 8.18 32.37 18.36
CA ARG A 836 8.15 33.82 18.45
C ARG A 836 8.26 34.44 17.05
N THR A 837 7.31 35.29 16.70
CA THR A 837 7.35 36.04 15.44
C THR A 837 8.44 37.10 15.46
N LEU A 838 8.98 37.42 14.29
CA LEU A 838 9.89 38.55 14.11
C LEU A 838 9.08 39.86 13.96
N PRO A 839 9.66 41.02 14.29
CA PRO A 839 9.11 42.30 13.86
C PRO A 839 8.94 42.31 12.33
N PRO A 840 7.87 42.93 11.78
CA PRO A 840 7.63 42.93 10.33
C PRO A 840 8.83 43.39 9.50
N GLN A 841 9.57 44.40 9.98
CA GLN A 841 10.77 44.93 9.32
C GLN A 841 11.92 43.92 9.24
N ASP A 842 12.01 42.99 10.19
CA ASP A 842 13.02 41.92 10.18
C ASP A 842 12.53 40.75 9.32
N GLU A 843 11.24 40.42 9.39
CA GLU A 843 10.65 39.34 8.60
C GLU A 843 10.73 39.63 7.09
N GLU A 844 10.48 40.88 6.68
CA GLU A 844 10.56 41.35 5.29
C GLU A 844 11.98 41.31 4.70
N ARG A 845 13.03 41.25 5.52
CA ARG A 845 14.42 41.09 5.03
C ARG A 845 14.67 39.69 4.46
N ALA A 846 13.88 38.71 4.87
CA ALA A 846 13.94 37.37 4.31
C ALA A 846 12.96 37.22 3.14
N PRO A 847 13.27 36.41 2.12
CA PRO A 847 12.48 36.32 0.89
C PRO A 847 11.12 35.64 1.08
N PHE A 848 10.91 34.94 2.19
CA PHE A 848 9.83 33.96 2.34
C PHE A 848 8.42 34.53 2.21
N ILE A 849 8.18 35.77 2.68
CA ILE A 849 6.87 36.44 2.54
C ILE A 849 6.49 36.65 1.07
N ASN A 850 7.47 36.98 0.23
CA ASN A 850 7.27 37.27 -1.20
C ASN A 850 7.07 35.99 -2.02
N TYR A 851 7.43 34.82 -1.47
CA TYR A 851 7.35 33.53 -2.13
C TYR A 851 6.54 32.52 -1.30
N PRO A 852 5.22 32.75 -1.11
CA PRO A 852 4.37 31.93 -0.22
C PRO A 852 4.31 30.45 -0.64
N GLY A 853 4.58 30.16 -1.91
CA GLY A 853 4.64 28.81 -2.46
C GLY A 853 5.73 27.91 -1.86
N PHE A 854 6.77 28.50 -1.26
CA PHE A 854 7.78 27.76 -0.50
C PHE A 854 7.22 27.13 0.78
N LYS A 855 6.05 27.60 1.26
CA LYS A 855 5.48 27.21 2.56
C LYS A 855 6.52 27.33 3.70
N ALA A 856 7.37 28.34 3.60
CA ALA A 856 8.40 28.66 4.59
C ALA A 856 8.18 30.07 5.14
N ARG A 857 8.57 30.29 6.39
CA ARG A 857 8.60 31.61 7.05
C ARG A 857 9.77 31.66 8.04
N ILE A 858 10.18 32.87 8.40
CA ILE A 858 11.28 33.11 9.32
C ILE A 858 10.76 33.61 10.68
N PHE A 859 11.33 33.09 11.76
CA PHE A 859 10.94 33.34 13.14
C PHE A 859 12.18 33.68 13.98
N ASP A 860 11.95 34.17 15.19
CA ASP A 860 13.01 34.28 16.19
C ASP A 860 13.44 32.87 16.64
N SER A 861 14.73 32.66 16.87
CA SER A 861 15.24 31.37 17.36
C SER A 861 14.89 31.10 18.82
N GLN A 862 14.56 32.15 19.57
CA GLN A 862 14.10 32.06 20.94
C GLN A 862 12.63 31.64 20.98
N PRO A 863 12.24 30.85 21.99
CA PRO A 863 10.85 30.46 22.16
C PRO A 863 9.96 31.69 22.44
N GLY A 864 8.69 31.62 22.05
CA GLY A 864 7.68 32.62 22.42
C GLY A 864 7.47 32.69 23.93
N ASP A 865 6.69 33.63 24.44
CA ASP A 865 6.40 33.69 25.89
C ASP A 865 5.07 32.98 26.24
N GLU A 866 4.37 32.48 25.22
CA GLU A 866 3.02 31.92 25.33
C GLU A 866 3.03 30.39 25.19
N ILE A 867 2.33 29.72 26.12
CA ILE A 867 2.08 28.29 26.09
C ILE A 867 0.59 28.05 25.83
N VAL A 868 0.31 27.30 24.77
CA VAL A 868 -1.04 26.88 24.40
C VAL A 868 -1.25 25.41 24.72
N ILE A 869 -2.41 25.06 25.25
CA ILE A 869 -2.82 23.66 25.46
C ILE A 869 -3.60 23.21 24.23
N THR A 870 -3.19 22.08 23.67
CA THR A 870 -3.88 21.42 22.57
C THR A 870 -4.04 19.92 22.83
N GLU A 871 -4.76 19.23 21.95
CA GLU A 871 -5.00 17.79 22.00
C GLU A 871 -4.54 17.16 20.68
N PRO A 872 -4.23 15.85 20.67
CA PRO A 872 -3.72 15.19 19.47
C PRO A 872 -4.55 15.44 18.21
N ASP A 873 -5.88 15.48 18.34
CA ASP A 873 -6.80 15.66 17.20
C ASP A 873 -6.70 17.04 16.53
N HIS A 874 -6.18 18.04 17.23
CA HIS A 874 -5.97 19.39 16.69
C HIS A 874 -4.64 19.53 15.94
N ILE A 875 -3.73 18.54 16.05
CA ILE A 875 -2.44 18.56 15.36
C ILE A 875 -2.65 18.31 13.86
N ILE A 876 -2.10 19.20 13.04
CA ILE A 876 -2.14 19.10 11.59
C ILE A 876 -0.97 18.23 11.10
N THR A 877 0.26 18.60 11.45
CA THR A 877 1.47 17.89 11.01
C THR A 877 2.71 18.30 11.82
N HIS A 878 3.83 17.63 11.57
CA HIS A 878 5.16 18.04 12.02
C HIS A 878 5.72 19.19 11.17
N LEU A 879 6.71 19.90 11.70
CA LEU A 879 7.44 20.96 11.01
C LEU A 879 8.85 20.53 10.63
N THR A 880 9.37 21.12 9.56
CA THR A 880 10.81 21.08 9.25
C THR A 880 11.41 22.43 9.62
N THR A 881 12.51 22.44 10.37
CA THR A 881 13.11 23.70 10.85
C THR A 881 14.63 23.71 10.71
N ILE A 882 15.19 24.90 10.52
CA ILE A 882 16.64 25.13 10.53
C ILE A 882 16.97 26.45 11.22
N ARG A 883 17.98 26.42 12.10
CA ARG A 883 18.49 27.62 12.76
C ARG A 883 19.50 28.33 11.86
N ARG A 884 19.48 29.66 11.86
CA ARG A 884 20.44 30.50 11.14
C ARG A 884 21.12 31.45 12.11
N SER A 885 22.42 31.63 11.90
CA SER A 885 23.25 32.55 12.68
C SER A 885 22.79 34.00 12.47
N ALA A 886 23.09 34.85 13.44
CA ALA A 886 22.95 36.29 13.26
C ALA A 886 23.70 36.75 11.99
N GLY A 887 23.07 37.61 11.20
CA GLY A 887 23.59 38.18 9.96
C GLY A 887 23.10 37.50 8.66
N THR A 888 22.60 36.25 8.68
CA THR A 888 22.30 35.48 7.46
C THR A 888 21.34 36.17 6.48
N TYR A 889 20.30 36.84 6.99
CA TYR A 889 19.35 37.63 6.16
C TYR A 889 19.48 39.13 6.43
N GLY A 890 20.67 39.58 6.86
CA GLY A 890 20.85 40.93 7.39
C GLY A 890 20.07 41.16 8.69
N ILE A 891 19.81 40.12 9.48
CA ILE A 891 19.11 40.18 10.77
C ILE A 891 20.13 39.94 11.89
N ASP A 892 20.31 40.88 12.80
CA ASP A 892 21.39 40.88 13.81
C ASP A 892 21.17 39.92 15.00
N LYS A 893 20.32 38.90 14.82
CA LYS A 893 20.01 37.88 15.83
C LYS A 893 19.82 36.52 15.17
N GLU A 894 20.00 35.46 15.96
CA GLU A 894 19.73 34.10 15.51
C GLU A 894 18.25 33.92 15.16
N THR A 895 17.99 33.33 14.00
CA THR A 895 16.63 33.10 13.48
C THR A 895 16.36 31.61 13.28
N LEU A 896 15.08 31.29 13.16
CA LEU A 896 14.58 29.95 12.87
C LEU A 896 13.74 30.00 11.60
N VAL A 897 14.16 29.31 10.55
CA VAL A 897 13.35 29.16 9.34
C VAL A 897 12.51 27.90 9.49
N ILE A 898 11.19 28.04 9.33
CA ILE A 898 10.20 26.98 9.50
C ILE A 898 9.54 26.72 8.15
N CYS A 899 9.54 25.45 7.72
CA CYS A 899 8.80 24.99 6.55
C CYS A 899 7.63 24.10 6.97
N THR A 900 6.44 24.43 6.47
CA THR A 900 5.19 23.67 6.65
C THR A 900 4.89 22.78 5.45
N GLY A 901 5.87 22.47 4.59
CA GLY A 901 5.72 21.63 3.40
C GLY A 901 5.27 20.19 3.71
N LEU A 902 5.47 19.73 4.95
CA LEU A 902 4.92 18.47 5.46
C LEU A 902 3.39 18.48 5.60
N ASP A 903 2.74 19.66 5.60
CA ASP A 903 1.28 19.77 5.48
C ASP A 903 0.87 19.58 4.03
N ARG A 904 0.55 18.33 3.72
CA ARG A 904 0.01 17.88 2.43
C ARG A 904 -1.50 17.66 2.50
N GLY A 905 -2.22 18.17 3.52
CA GLY A 905 -3.67 18.05 3.60
C GLY A 905 -4.22 16.63 3.73
N ARG A 906 -3.42 15.70 4.25
CA ARG A 906 -3.84 14.30 4.46
C ARG A 906 -4.76 14.23 5.69
N LYS A 907 -6.05 14.00 5.46
CA LYS A 907 -7.06 13.89 6.53
C LYS A 907 -7.17 12.48 7.09
#